data_AF-A0AAD3DGI6-F1
#
_entry.id   AF-A0AAD3DGI6-F1
#
_cell.length_a   1.000
_cell.length_b   1.000
_cell.length_c   1.000
_cell.angle_alpha   90.00
_cell.angle_beta   90.00
_cell.angle_gamma   90.00
#
_symmetry.space_group_name_H-M   'P 1'
#
loop_
_entity.id
_entity.type
_entity.pdbx_description
1 polymer ?
#
loop_
_entity_poly.entity_id
_entity_poly.type
_entity_poly.pdbx_seq_one_letter_code
_entity_poly.pdbx_strand_id
1 'polypeptide(L)'
;MVTRPDLADAIRRVVPVTERGRRITLLAFIATLPDDTLQMLRLEDGDETLLGTLEVLKQGAASGPGPGSTGAGGADAGTSNAAAGPPACKLQLRQDSQNQDLFFFEPMDTVSAAAAASAGVSSRFFLDPEGRQIDELQDWLGLAEDMHREGRPIPPLFINGLVKSGKSYMLNEVLPAVANTYYSSGGTVLSKANFLRVDCLGCTRTSGNGGFLKDFLGKLNQSAADQQLSAAACTPLPSDQSAGAMARAIQDFMRRLPRDRLNFLLIDEAQSFYLIARHVSDDFPPRGSTLDVNAVLDMRRILKELLLGSPHWVAWAVTGSSMATLWANVAATPTNGFALIMDNFLLNLSPTVSKGVLQVAWEQLKAQAASWDPALPSDLVWRSPPQIAMLAYLCQEWRYIRTANTAAELVKQTMTRKLIPEVLADLRMVLQVLGQPTSQVLLLRELLDPMAGVEPAKLPLAFEALLGSFATERNGRLYLDNPLLAQVLQAATTESGELLDSITAIPSLSSTMFRELAALGECCKDKDFDSYEDLRSLLEDMASALALTPDGLLKADWYIQVRDHRCNSQSSKKVGLRWFHVRLRNILSHAPIPEQQEVLQTYPSELAAFHSSGRISTVLTKTYESAVLTKTYESPKPRRSKARGAPAAATPRAQVQPHVGPARPILLHFGKRLGRAAVVQLRYMGRM
;
A
#
# COMPACT_ATOMS: atom_id res chain seq x y z
N MET A 1 -12.04 35.61 25.05
CA MET A 1 -11.05 36.16 25.99
C MET A 1 -11.08 35.30 27.25
N VAL A 2 -9.95 34.71 27.63
CA VAL A 2 -9.77 34.06 28.94
C VAL A 2 -8.98 35.03 29.82
N THR A 3 -9.29 35.09 31.11
CA THR A 3 -8.73 36.08 32.02
C THR A 3 -7.31 35.74 32.50
N ARG A 4 -6.53 36.78 32.80
CA ARG A 4 -5.09 36.69 33.09
C ARG A 4 -4.66 35.72 34.22
N PRO A 5 -5.45 35.46 35.29
CA PRO A 5 -5.02 34.52 36.34
C PRO A 5 -5.02 33.04 35.90
N ASP A 6 -5.85 32.66 34.92
CA ASP A 6 -6.18 31.26 34.68
C ASP A 6 -5.05 30.47 33.99
N LEU A 7 -4.18 31.15 33.24
CA LEU A 7 -3.06 30.51 32.52
C LEU A 7 -1.91 30.10 33.45
N ALA A 8 -1.59 30.92 34.45
CA ALA A 8 -0.53 30.63 35.42
C ALA A 8 -0.91 29.44 36.32
N ASP A 9 -2.17 29.36 36.74
CA ASP A 9 -2.65 28.24 37.55
C ASP A 9 -2.78 26.94 36.73
N ALA A 10 -3.15 27.04 35.44
CA ALA A 10 -3.12 25.90 34.53
C ALA A 10 -1.70 25.32 34.33
N ILE A 11 -0.67 26.17 34.26
CA ILE A 11 0.74 25.72 34.14
C ILE A 11 1.19 25.04 35.45
N ARG A 12 0.83 25.58 36.62
CA ARG A 12 1.19 24.99 37.92
C ARG A 12 0.56 23.60 38.15
N ARG A 13 -0.67 23.36 37.69
CA ARG A 13 -1.38 22.07 37.86
C ARG A 13 -0.83 20.91 37.02
N VAL A 14 0.09 21.16 36.08
CA VAL A 14 0.68 20.13 35.20
C VAL A 14 1.93 19.47 35.81
N VAL A 15 2.42 19.95 36.96
CA VAL A 15 3.69 19.48 37.57
C VAL A 15 3.45 18.55 38.77
N PRO A 16 3.70 17.25 38.59
CA PRO A 16 4.51 16.49 39.54
C PRO A 16 5.93 16.35 39.00
N VAL A 17 6.91 16.52 39.88
CA VAL A 17 8.33 16.52 39.55
C VAL A 17 8.83 15.10 39.25
N THR A 18 9.24 14.80 38.01
CA THR A 18 10.50 14.08 37.70
C THR A 18 10.82 13.96 36.19
N GLU A 19 12.12 13.82 35.91
CA GLU A 19 12.81 13.38 34.69
C GLU A 19 12.92 14.25 33.41
N ARG A 20 14.10 14.08 32.78
CA ARG A 20 14.75 14.98 31.81
C ARG A 20 14.03 15.15 30.47
N GLY A 21 13.19 14.20 30.06
CA GLY A 21 12.62 14.16 28.71
C GLY A 21 11.71 15.35 28.35
N ARG A 22 10.99 15.91 29.33
CA ARG A 22 10.00 16.98 29.08
C ARG A 22 10.59 18.38 28.90
N ARG A 23 11.85 18.62 29.30
CA ARG A 23 12.50 19.94 29.11
C ARG A 23 12.65 20.31 27.63
N ILE A 24 12.94 19.34 26.76
CA ILE A 24 13.09 19.59 25.32
C ILE A 24 11.75 19.99 24.67
N THR A 25 10.65 19.34 25.07
CA THR A 25 9.31 19.65 24.55
C THR A 25 8.81 21.01 25.00
N LEU A 26 9.08 21.38 26.27
CA LEU A 26 8.73 22.69 26.80
C LEU A 26 9.54 23.81 26.14
N LEU A 27 10.83 23.60 25.90
CA LEU A 27 11.69 24.56 25.19
C LEU A 27 11.29 24.72 23.72
N ALA A 28 10.89 23.64 23.04
CA ALA A 28 10.35 23.70 21.69
C ALA A 28 9.01 24.48 21.63
N PHE A 29 8.14 24.30 22.64
CA PHE A 29 6.90 25.08 22.75
C PHE A 29 7.18 26.57 22.98
N ILE A 30 8.08 26.92 23.91
CA ILE A 30 8.48 28.31 24.19
C ILE A 30 9.11 28.97 22.96
N ALA A 31 9.91 28.24 22.17
CA ALA A 31 10.49 28.73 20.92
C ALA A 31 9.47 29.00 19.79
N THR A 32 8.20 28.59 19.95
CA THR A 32 7.11 28.88 19.01
C THR A 32 6.16 29.99 19.47
N LEU A 33 6.41 30.60 20.63
CA LEU A 33 5.59 31.71 21.13
C LEU A 33 5.97 33.04 20.44
N PRO A 34 4.99 33.91 20.11
CA PRO A 34 5.27 35.25 19.59
C PRO A 34 6.10 36.10 20.56
N ASP A 35 6.93 37.01 20.03
CA ASP A 35 7.83 37.85 20.83
C ASP A 35 7.11 38.66 21.93
N ASP A 36 5.88 39.12 21.70
CA ASP A 36 5.05 39.82 22.69
C ASP A 36 4.71 38.93 23.91
N THR A 37 4.58 37.63 23.69
CA THR A 37 4.36 36.63 24.77
C THR A 37 5.65 36.34 25.53
N LEU A 38 6.79 36.32 24.82
CA LEU A 38 8.11 36.21 25.43
C LEU A 38 8.47 37.47 26.24
N GLN A 39 8.02 38.66 25.84
CA GLN A 39 8.19 39.88 26.64
C GLN A 39 7.37 39.87 27.94
N MET A 40 6.16 39.30 27.94
CA MET A 40 5.40 39.12 29.20
C MET A 40 6.15 38.20 30.19
N LEU A 41 6.77 37.12 29.71
CA LEU A 41 7.57 36.22 30.55
C LEU A 41 8.85 36.89 31.11
N ARG A 42 9.40 37.91 30.44
CA ARG A 42 10.60 38.65 30.89
C ARG A 42 10.35 39.62 32.05
N LEU A 43 9.10 39.91 32.39
CA LEU A 43 8.75 40.89 33.44
C LEU A 43 8.41 40.26 34.80
N GLU A 44 8.21 38.94 34.88
CA GLU A 44 7.82 38.24 36.12
C GLU A 44 8.94 37.38 36.73
N ASP A 45 9.96 36.96 35.98
CA ASP A 45 11.03 36.06 36.46
C ASP A 45 12.43 36.68 36.28
N GLY A 46 13.05 37.08 37.39
CA GLY A 46 14.36 37.76 37.44
C GLY A 46 15.57 36.82 37.50
N ASP A 47 15.56 35.70 36.76
CA ASP A 47 16.61 34.67 36.83
C ASP A 47 17.54 34.72 35.60
N GLU A 48 18.74 35.29 35.79
CA GLU A 48 19.72 35.52 34.72
C GLU A 48 20.27 34.23 34.07
N THR A 49 20.09 33.05 34.69
CA THR A 49 20.65 31.80 34.17
C THR A 49 19.99 31.31 32.87
N LEU A 50 18.74 31.69 32.61
CA LEU A 50 18.05 31.37 31.35
C LEU A 50 18.50 32.25 30.18
N LEU A 51 18.90 33.51 30.45
CA LEU A 51 19.35 34.46 29.43
C LEU A 51 20.67 34.04 28.78
N GLY A 52 21.67 33.68 29.59
CA GLY A 52 22.98 33.23 29.09
C GLY A 52 22.91 31.98 28.19
N THR A 53 21.89 31.13 28.38
CA THR A 53 21.70 29.93 27.55
C THR A 53 21.07 30.27 26.18
N LEU A 54 20.26 31.33 26.10
CA LEU A 54 19.60 31.76 24.86
C LEU A 54 20.51 32.56 23.93
N GLU A 55 21.45 33.35 24.46
CA GLU A 55 22.40 34.10 23.62
C GLU A 55 23.44 33.19 22.95
N VAL A 56 23.95 32.17 23.66
CA VAL A 56 24.88 31.17 23.10
C VAL A 56 24.24 30.41 21.92
N LEU A 57 22.93 30.11 21.98
CA LEU A 57 22.21 29.47 20.89
C LEU A 57 21.92 30.40 19.70
N LYS A 58 21.82 31.72 19.91
CA LYS A 58 21.71 32.68 18.80
C LYS A 58 23.03 32.91 18.07
N GLN A 59 24.17 32.91 18.76
CA GLN A 59 25.48 33.08 18.13
C GLN A 59 25.91 31.87 17.28
N GLY A 60 25.46 30.65 17.63
CA GLY A 60 25.74 29.44 16.84
C GLY A 60 25.04 29.37 15.47
N ALA A 61 24.05 30.23 15.20
CA ALA A 61 23.22 30.18 13.98
C ALA A 61 23.62 31.18 12.88
N ALA A 62 24.65 32.01 13.10
CA ALA A 62 24.96 33.18 12.28
C ALA A 62 26.24 33.06 11.40
N SER A 63 26.77 31.85 11.20
CA SER A 63 28.06 31.62 10.51
C SER A 63 27.90 30.76 9.25
N GLY A 64 27.49 31.37 8.14
CA GLY A 64 27.54 30.76 6.80
C GLY A 64 28.79 31.20 6.02
N PRO A 65 29.44 30.32 5.23
CA PRO A 65 30.60 30.70 4.44
C PRO A 65 30.21 31.30 3.08
N GLY A 66 30.65 32.55 2.85
CA GLY A 66 30.70 33.19 1.53
C GLY A 66 31.91 32.75 0.69
N PRO A 67 32.05 33.25 -0.56
CA PRO A 67 32.91 32.63 -1.57
C PRO A 67 34.36 33.15 -1.61
N GLY A 68 35.32 32.28 -1.98
CA GLY A 68 36.61 32.73 -2.53
C GLY A 68 37.85 31.84 -2.35
N SER A 69 38.29 31.22 -3.45
CA SER A 69 39.70 31.10 -3.89
C SER A 69 40.77 30.29 -3.11
N THR A 70 41.35 29.30 -3.82
CA THR A 70 42.77 28.86 -3.82
C THR A 70 43.47 28.33 -2.56
N GLY A 71 43.92 27.08 -2.62
CA GLY A 71 44.93 26.49 -1.73
C GLY A 71 44.97 24.96 -1.86
N ALA A 72 46.15 24.35 -2.02
CA ALA A 72 46.29 22.92 -2.32
C ALA A 72 46.74 22.07 -1.12
N GLY A 73 46.36 20.79 -1.14
CA GLY A 73 47.12 19.71 -0.50
C GLY A 73 46.55 19.15 0.81
N GLY A 74 46.73 17.83 1.00
CA GLY A 74 46.52 17.13 2.26
C GLY A 74 45.28 16.23 2.28
N ALA A 75 45.47 14.93 2.03
CA ALA A 75 44.48 13.93 2.38
C ALA A 75 44.61 13.58 3.87
N ASP A 76 43.49 13.32 4.56
CA ASP A 76 43.44 12.16 5.44
C ASP A 76 42.01 11.63 5.64
N ALA A 77 41.89 10.35 5.98
CA ALA A 77 40.63 9.60 5.88
C ALA A 77 39.76 9.65 7.16
N GLY A 78 38.45 9.79 6.97
CA GLY A 78 37.44 9.71 8.03
C GLY A 78 36.11 9.15 7.51
N THR A 79 36.02 7.84 7.37
CA THR A 79 34.84 7.16 6.77
C THR A 79 33.62 7.13 7.69
N SER A 80 32.57 7.85 7.32
CA SER A 80 31.22 7.76 7.92
C SER A 80 30.16 7.29 6.91
N ASN A 81 30.42 6.17 6.24
CA ASN A 81 29.45 5.53 5.34
C ASN A 81 28.30 4.88 6.11
N ALA A 82 27.28 5.67 6.45
CA ALA A 82 26.05 5.22 7.12
C ALA A 82 24.79 5.74 6.41
N ALA A 83 24.76 5.67 5.07
CA ALA A 83 23.58 6.06 4.27
C ALA A 83 23.40 5.32 2.93
N ALA A 84 24.40 4.57 2.45
CA ALA A 84 24.30 3.80 1.20
C ALA A 84 23.93 2.34 1.50
N GLY A 85 22.73 1.92 1.11
CA GLY A 85 22.42 0.50 1.02
C GLY A 85 23.29 -0.19 -0.05
N PRO A 86 23.57 -1.50 0.06
CA PRO A 86 24.29 -2.21 -0.98
C PRO A 86 23.54 -2.12 -2.31
N PRO A 87 24.24 -2.10 -3.46
CA PRO A 87 23.60 -1.92 -4.76
C PRO A 87 22.66 -3.09 -5.05
N ALA A 88 21.35 -2.85 -4.91
CA ALA A 88 20.26 -3.83 -5.02
C ALA A 88 19.99 -4.30 -6.46
N CYS A 89 21.02 -4.30 -7.30
CA CYS A 89 20.99 -4.52 -8.75
C CYS A 89 21.39 -5.95 -9.15
N LYS A 90 21.56 -6.83 -8.15
CA LYS A 90 22.08 -8.20 -8.32
C LYS A 90 21.36 -9.22 -7.45
N LEU A 91 20.07 -9.02 -7.17
CA LEU A 91 19.24 -10.02 -6.50
C LEU A 91 18.44 -10.83 -7.53
N GLN A 92 18.29 -12.12 -7.28
CA GLN A 92 17.37 -13.04 -7.94
C GLN A 92 16.41 -13.62 -6.89
N LEU A 93 15.25 -14.13 -7.32
CA LEU A 93 14.38 -14.92 -6.46
C LEU A 93 14.76 -16.41 -6.53
N ARG A 94 14.92 -17.02 -5.35
CA ARG A 94 14.93 -18.47 -5.16
C ARG A 94 13.66 -18.90 -4.43
N GLN A 95 12.90 -19.80 -5.04
CA GLN A 95 11.76 -20.44 -4.39
C GLN A 95 12.24 -21.36 -3.25
N ASP A 96 11.53 -21.34 -2.13
CA ASP A 96 11.83 -22.25 -1.03
C ASP A 96 11.45 -23.69 -1.37
N SER A 97 12.28 -24.63 -0.90
CA SER A 97 12.11 -26.06 -1.18
C SER A 97 10.96 -26.72 -0.41
N GLN A 98 10.47 -26.07 0.65
CA GLN A 98 9.46 -26.58 1.58
C GLN A 98 8.11 -25.89 1.37
N ASN A 99 8.14 -24.59 1.01
CA ASN A 99 6.98 -23.78 0.71
C ASN A 99 7.11 -23.08 -0.67
N GLN A 100 6.31 -23.54 -1.64
CA GLN A 100 6.35 -22.99 -3.01
C GLN A 100 5.82 -21.55 -3.12
N ASP A 101 5.07 -21.05 -2.14
CA ASP A 101 4.59 -19.66 -2.11
C ASP A 101 5.66 -18.68 -1.55
N LEU A 102 6.77 -19.21 -1.00
CA LEU A 102 7.83 -18.44 -0.33
C LEU A 102 9.08 -18.34 -1.20
N PHE A 103 9.60 -17.12 -1.33
CA PHE A 103 10.79 -16.80 -2.11
C PHE A 103 11.80 -16.03 -1.26
N PHE A 104 13.08 -16.35 -1.43
CA PHE A 104 14.20 -15.66 -0.81
C PHE A 104 15.00 -14.90 -1.85
N PHE A 105 15.55 -13.75 -1.46
CA PHE A 105 16.41 -12.94 -2.32
C PHE A 105 17.84 -13.43 -2.23
N GLU A 106 18.40 -13.88 -3.35
CA GLU A 106 19.79 -14.35 -3.43
C GLU A 106 20.64 -13.41 -4.28
N PRO A 107 21.91 -13.13 -3.91
CA PRO A 107 22.85 -12.43 -4.78
C PRO A 107 23.23 -13.26 -6.01
N MET A 108 23.28 -12.65 -7.19
CA MET A 108 23.71 -13.30 -8.44
C MET A 108 25.23 -13.47 -8.59
N ASP A 109 26.04 -12.78 -7.78
CA ASP A 109 27.51 -12.80 -7.88
C ASP A 109 28.15 -13.54 -6.70
N THR A 110 29.06 -14.47 -6.98
CA THR A 110 29.85 -15.20 -5.96
C THR A 110 30.80 -14.32 -5.16
N VAL A 111 31.28 -13.20 -5.72
CA VAL A 111 32.08 -12.21 -4.99
C VAL A 111 31.20 -11.38 -4.04
N SER A 112 29.94 -11.12 -4.40
CA SER A 112 28.95 -10.55 -3.49
C SER A 112 28.42 -11.57 -2.47
N ALA A 113 28.57 -12.87 -2.70
CA ALA A 113 28.20 -13.90 -1.72
C ALA A 113 29.02 -13.79 -0.41
N ALA A 114 30.28 -13.34 -0.47
CA ALA A 114 31.07 -13.07 0.73
C ALA A 114 30.55 -11.85 1.53
N ALA A 115 30.09 -10.80 0.83
CA ALA A 115 29.40 -9.68 1.47
C ALA A 115 28.01 -10.08 2.01
N ALA A 116 27.34 -11.02 1.34
CA ALA A 116 26.04 -11.55 1.74
C ALA A 116 26.11 -12.60 2.87
N ALA A 117 27.28 -13.19 3.09
CA ALA A 117 27.58 -14.02 4.26
C ALA A 117 27.83 -13.19 5.53
N SER A 118 27.90 -11.87 5.44
CA SER A 118 27.63 -11.02 6.61
C SER A 118 26.17 -11.23 7.05
N ALA A 119 25.91 -11.24 8.36
CA ALA A 119 24.66 -11.71 8.97
C ALA A 119 23.41 -10.81 8.74
N GLY A 120 23.33 -10.13 7.58
CA GLY A 120 22.26 -9.21 7.20
C GLY A 120 21.64 -9.43 5.82
N VAL A 121 22.20 -10.25 4.92
CA VAL A 121 21.66 -10.38 3.54
C VAL A 121 20.70 -11.57 3.37
N SER A 122 20.73 -12.60 4.22
CA SER A 122 19.67 -13.64 4.26
C SER A 122 18.35 -13.17 4.91
N SER A 123 18.16 -11.86 5.06
CA SER A 123 17.13 -11.25 5.93
C SER A 123 15.89 -10.71 5.20
N ARG A 124 15.69 -11.05 3.92
CA ARG A 124 14.52 -10.61 3.14
C ARG A 124 13.86 -11.81 2.46
N PHE A 125 12.54 -11.89 2.58
CA PHE A 125 11.68 -12.87 1.90
C PHE A 125 10.56 -12.15 1.17
N PHE A 126 10.01 -12.81 0.17
CA PHE A 126 8.79 -12.43 -0.52
C PHE A 126 7.83 -13.61 -0.47
N LEU A 127 6.54 -13.33 -0.25
CA LEU A 127 5.47 -14.32 -0.23
C LEU A 127 4.48 -13.96 -1.32
N ASP A 128 4.33 -14.86 -2.28
CA ASP A 128 3.36 -14.75 -3.37
C ASP A 128 2.49 -16.00 -3.40
N PRO A 129 1.42 -16.03 -2.58
CA PRO A 129 0.51 -17.17 -2.53
C PRO A 129 -0.11 -17.38 -3.89
N GLU A 130 -0.10 -18.63 -4.37
CA GLU A 130 -0.59 -19.00 -5.70
C GLU A 130 0.27 -18.48 -6.88
N GLY A 131 1.41 -17.81 -6.63
CA GLY A 131 2.37 -17.35 -7.66
C GLY A 131 1.89 -16.18 -8.53
N ARG A 132 0.75 -15.56 -8.20
CA ARG A 132 0.06 -14.61 -9.08
C ARG A 132 0.88 -13.35 -9.37
N GLN A 133 1.53 -12.76 -8.37
CA GLN A 133 2.26 -11.50 -8.57
C GLN A 133 3.54 -11.71 -9.40
N ILE A 134 4.17 -12.87 -9.27
CA ILE A 134 5.32 -13.28 -10.08
C ILE A 134 4.86 -13.55 -11.51
N ASP A 135 3.76 -14.28 -11.72
CA ASP A 135 3.22 -14.57 -13.04
C ASP A 135 2.80 -13.28 -13.77
N GLU A 136 2.04 -12.38 -13.13
CA GLU A 136 1.65 -11.07 -13.70
C GLU A 136 2.87 -10.20 -14.05
N LEU A 137 3.95 -10.26 -13.25
CA LEU A 137 5.21 -9.58 -13.56
C LEU A 137 5.97 -10.23 -14.73
N GLN A 138 5.97 -11.57 -14.84
CA GLN A 138 6.61 -12.30 -15.94
C GLN A 138 5.88 -12.04 -17.27
N ASP A 139 4.55 -12.01 -17.27
CA ASP A 139 3.74 -11.65 -18.44
C ASP A 139 4.08 -10.23 -18.94
N TRP A 140 4.21 -9.25 -18.03
CA TRP A 140 4.64 -7.90 -18.42
C TRP A 140 6.10 -7.85 -18.90
N LEU A 141 7.01 -8.63 -18.32
CA LEU A 141 8.40 -8.72 -18.77
C LEU A 141 8.51 -9.34 -20.18
N GLY A 142 7.71 -10.38 -20.47
CA GLY A 142 7.60 -10.95 -21.81
C GLY A 142 7.08 -9.93 -22.84
N LEU A 143 6.03 -9.18 -22.49
CA LEU A 143 5.51 -8.09 -23.31
C LEU A 143 6.56 -6.99 -23.53
N ALA A 144 7.33 -6.62 -22.51
CA ALA A 144 8.39 -5.62 -22.60
C ALA A 144 9.53 -6.07 -23.52
N GLU A 145 9.94 -7.35 -23.45
CA GLU A 145 10.92 -7.93 -24.37
C GLU A 145 10.41 -7.95 -25.83
N ASP A 146 9.16 -8.36 -26.05
CA ASP A 146 8.58 -8.40 -27.39
C ASP A 146 8.44 -6.99 -27.99
N MET A 147 7.95 -6.00 -27.23
CA MET A 147 7.87 -4.61 -27.69
C MET A 147 9.25 -4.00 -27.97
N HIS A 148 10.26 -4.31 -27.14
CA HIS A 148 11.65 -3.93 -27.39
C HIS A 148 12.16 -4.51 -28.73
N ARG A 149 11.92 -5.81 -28.97
CA ARG A 149 12.32 -6.51 -30.20
C ARG A 149 11.59 -5.99 -31.45
N GLU A 150 10.33 -5.59 -31.31
CA GLU A 150 9.53 -4.96 -32.37
C GLU A 150 9.83 -3.46 -32.57
N GLY A 151 10.67 -2.85 -31.73
CA GLY A 151 11.00 -1.42 -31.78
C GLY A 151 9.87 -0.49 -31.32
N ARG A 152 8.88 -1.02 -30.57
CA ARG A 152 7.67 -0.32 -30.12
C ARG A 152 7.78 0.20 -28.69
N PRO A 153 7.08 1.30 -28.33
CA PRO A 153 7.02 1.76 -26.94
C PRO A 153 6.49 0.65 -26.00
N ILE A 154 7.13 0.52 -24.83
CA ILE A 154 6.75 -0.47 -23.83
C ILE A 154 5.63 0.11 -22.95
N PRO A 155 4.48 -0.58 -22.78
CA PRO A 155 3.42 -0.11 -21.89
C PRO A 155 3.92 0.03 -20.45
N PRO A 156 3.71 1.19 -19.79
CA PRO A 156 4.11 1.41 -18.40
C PRO A 156 3.37 0.47 -17.45
N LEU A 157 4.09 -0.08 -16.47
CA LEU A 157 3.56 -0.87 -15.37
C LEU A 157 3.12 0.05 -14.22
N PHE A 158 1.87 -0.05 -13.80
CA PHE A 158 1.37 0.57 -12.57
C PHE A 158 1.12 -0.51 -11.53
N ILE A 159 1.79 -0.39 -10.39
CA ILE A 159 1.59 -1.27 -9.25
C ILE A 159 0.55 -0.60 -8.35
N ASN A 160 -0.65 -1.18 -8.29
CA ASN A 160 -1.79 -0.67 -7.53
C ASN A 160 -1.93 -1.36 -6.17
N GLY A 161 -2.60 -0.69 -5.24
CA GLY A 161 -2.76 -1.18 -3.87
C GLY A 161 -2.84 -0.05 -2.85
N LEU A 162 -3.30 -0.37 -1.65
CA LEU A 162 -3.54 0.60 -0.58
C LEU A 162 -2.25 1.24 -0.06
N VAL A 163 -2.38 2.26 0.78
CA VAL A 163 -1.26 2.79 1.56
C VAL A 163 -0.71 1.68 2.48
N LYS A 164 0.62 1.53 2.55
CA LYS A 164 1.35 0.44 3.23
C LYS A 164 1.04 -1.00 2.75
N SER A 165 0.50 -1.18 1.54
CA SER A 165 0.30 -2.51 0.92
C SER A 165 1.57 -3.18 0.36
N GLY A 166 2.73 -2.52 0.41
CA GLY A 166 4.00 -3.08 -0.07
C GLY A 166 4.41 -2.64 -1.48
N LYS A 167 3.69 -1.70 -2.10
CA LYS A 167 3.99 -1.16 -3.44
C LYS A 167 5.45 -0.80 -3.68
N SER A 168 6.03 0.04 -2.83
CA SER A 168 7.45 0.43 -2.89
C SER A 168 8.40 -0.75 -2.79
N TYR A 169 8.03 -1.80 -2.06
CA TYR A 169 8.82 -3.03 -1.94
C TYR A 169 8.70 -3.92 -3.19
N MET A 170 7.49 -4.03 -3.76
CA MET A 170 7.25 -4.67 -5.04
C MET A 170 8.06 -3.99 -6.17
N LEU A 171 8.00 -2.66 -6.24
CA LEU A 171 8.70 -1.86 -7.24
C LEU A 171 10.24 -1.96 -7.11
N ASN A 172 10.78 -1.77 -5.90
CA ASN A 172 12.21 -1.62 -5.70
C ASN A 172 12.95 -2.94 -5.46
N GLU A 173 12.31 -3.97 -4.90
CA GLU A 173 13.02 -5.19 -4.51
C GLU A 173 12.52 -6.39 -5.32
N VAL A 174 11.21 -6.62 -5.39
CA VAL A 174 10.63 -7.81 -6.05
C VAL A 174 10.79 -7.74 -7.58
N LEU A 175 10.33 -6.67 -8.24
CA LEU A 175 10.40 -6.54 -9.70
C LEU A 175 11.84 -6.72 -10.25
N PRO A 176 12.89 -6.09 -9.69
CA PRO A 176 14.26 -6.36 -10.13
C PRO A 176 14.70 -7.81 -9.93
N ALA A 177 14.26 -8.47 -8.85
CA ALA A 177 14.59 -9.86 -8.58
C ALA A 177 13.86 -10.83 -9.53
N VAL A 178 12.57 -10.61 -9.81
CA VAL A 178 11.80 -11.37 -10.81
C VAL A 178 12.42 -11.20 -12.20
N ALA A 179 12.73 -9.96 -12.60
CA ALA A 179 13.34 -9.66 -13.89
C ALA A 179 14.71 -10.34 -14.05
N ASN A 180 15.58 -10.27 -13.03
CA ASN A 180 16.87 -10.98 -13.06
C ASN A 180 16.69 -12.51 -13.17
N THR A 181 15.73 -13.11 -12.43
CA THR A 181 15.43 -14.55 -12.52
C THR A 181 14.90 -14.94 -13.91
N TYR A 182 14.00 -14.14 -14.48
CA TYR A 182 13.40 -14.34 -15.81
C TYR A 182 14.46 -14.33 -16.92
N TYR A 183 15.25 -13.25 -17.02
CA TYR A 183 16.27 -13.14 -18.06
C TYR A 183 17.44 -14.13 -17.88
N SER A 184 17.75 -14.56 -16.65
CA SER A 184 18.80 -15.55 -16.41
C SER A 184 18.38 -16.99 -16.74
N SER A 185 17.07 -17.28 -16.78
CA SER A 185 16.53 -18.62 -17.05
C SER A 185 16.07 -18.82 -18.50
N GLY A 186 15.66 -17.75 -19.20
CA GLY A 186 15.08 -17.83 -20.55
C GLY A 186 16.06 -18.11 -21.70
N GLY A 187 17.38 -18.04 -21.47
CA GLY A 187 18.38 -18.21 -22.54
C GLY A 187 18.34 -17.11 -23.62
N THR A 188 17.63 -16.01 -23.37
CA THR A 188 17.46 -14.90 -24.30
C THR A 188 18.72 -14.03 -24.37
N VAL A 189 19.03 -13.51 -25.56
CA VAL A 189 20.30 -12.83 -25.88
C VAL A 189 20.25 -11.34 -25.52
N LEU A 190 19.57 -10.99 -24.43
CA LEU A 190 19.55 -9.62 -23.91
C LEU A 190 20.63 -9.44 -22.85
N SER A 191 21.44 -8.39 -22.99
CA SER A 191 22.37 -7.97 -21.96
C SER A 191 21.60 -7.65 -20.68
N LYS A 192 22.22 -7.93 -19.52
CA LYS A 192 21.61 -7.69 -18.20
C LYS A 192 20.99 -6.29 -18.09
N ALA A 193 19.72 -6.27 -17.69
CA ALA A 193 18.91 -5.06 -17.55
C ALA A 193 19.38 -4.12 -16.43
N ASN A 194 19.05 -2.83 -16.59
CA ASN A 194 19.36 -1.77 -15.63
C ASN A 194 18.11 -1.35 -14.83
N PHE A 195 18.27 -0.94 -13.58
CA PHE A 195 17.15 -0.54 -12.69
C PHE A 195 17.42 0.82 -12.04
N LEU A 196 16.90 1.89 -12.63
CA LEU A 196 17.10 3.26 -12.16
C LEU A 196 15.94 3.65 -11.24
N ARG A 197 16.25 4.03 -10.00
CA ARG A 197 15.26 4.28 -8.93
C ARG A 197 15.09 5.78 -8.69
N VAL A 198 13.85 6.24 -8.63
CA VAL A 198 13.51 7.64 -8.31
C VAL A 198 12.34 7.69 -7.34
N ASP A 199 12.58 8.16 -6.12
CA ASP A 199 11.52 8.62 -5.22
C ASP A 199 11.16 10.07 -5.54
N CYS A 200 9.93 10.27 -6.02
CA CYS A 200 9.39 11.58 -6.39
C CYS A 200 8.88 12.40 -5.20
N LEU A 201 8.70 11.79 -4.03
CA LEU A 201 8.23 12.50 -2.82
C LEU A 201 9.22 13.61 -2.45
N GLY A 202 10.51 13.31 -2.53
CA GLY A 202 11.63 14.22 -2.30
C GLY A 202 12.06 15.05 -3.51
N CYS A 203 11.19 15.31 -4.49
CA CYS A 203 11.40 16.35 -5.51
C CYS A 203 10.72 17.66 -5.07
N THR A 204 11.38 18.81 -5.27
CA THR A 204 10.89 20.11 -4.80
C THR A 204 9.67 20.59 -5.60
N ARG A 205 8.50 20.62 -4.94
CA ARG A 205 7.22 21.04 -5.56
C ARG A 205 6.94 22.55 -5.46
N THR A 206 7.64 23.27 -4.58
CA THR A 206 7.49 24.72 -4.37
C THR A 206 8.10 25.56 -5.50
N SER A 207 9.05 25.00 -6.25
CA SER A 207 9.72 25.64 -7.39
C SER A 207 8.97 25.43 -8.72
N GLY A 208 7.69 25.04 -8.67
CA GLY A 208 6.84 24.76 -9.83
C GLY A 208 7.31 23.56 -10.67
N ASN A 209 6.68 23.38 -11.83
CA ASN A 209 6.96 22.25 -12.76
C ASN A 209 8.44 22.15 -13.15
N GLY A 210 9.06 23.30 -13.44
CA GLY A 210 10.47 23.39 -13.84
C GLY A 210 11.41 22.85 -12.76
N GLY A 211 11.24 23.31 -11.51
CA GLY A 211 12.05 22.84 -10.38
C GLY A 211 11.80 21.37 -10.04
N PHE A 212 10.54 20.92 -10.06
CA PHE A 212 10.21 19.51 -9.83
C PHE A 212 10.88 18.59 -10.86
N LEU A 213 10.81 18.94 -12.15
CA LEU A 213 11.41 18.15 -13.23
C LEU A 213 12.95 18.23 -13.22
N LYS A 214 13.53 19.34 -12.76
CA LYS A 214 14.97 19.49 -12.54
C LYS A 214 15.48 18.54 -11.47
N ASP A 215 14.79 18.46 -10.33
CA ASP A 215 15.13 17.53 -9.24
C ASP A 215 14.92 16.07 -9.65
N PHE A 216 13.86 15.79 -10.41
CA PHE A 216 13.59 14.47 -10.98
C PHE A 216 14.72 14.03 -11.94
N LEU A 217 15.17 14.90 -12.84
CA LEU A 217 16.32 14.63 -13.71
C LEU A 217 17.64 14.50 -12.90
N GLY A 218 17.82 15.28 -11.84
CA GLY A 218 18.95 15.13 -10.92
C GLY A 218 19.00 13.74 -10.27
N LYS A 219 17.86 13.23 -9.79
CA LYS A 219 17.74 11.87 -9.24
C LYS A 219 17.95 10.78 -10.30
N LEU A 220 17.45 10.98 -11.53
CA LEU A 220 17.74 10.08 -12.65
C LEU A 220 19.23 10.02 -12.99
N ASN A 221 19.91 11.17 -13.05
CA ASN A 221 21.36 11.25 -13.28
C ASN A 221 22.14 10.54 -12.16
N GLN A 222 21.76 10.74 -10.89
CA GLN A 222 22.37 10.03 -9.76
C GLN A 222 22.17 8.51 -9.87
N SER A 223 20.94 8.04 -10.11
CA SER A 223 20.68 6.60 -10.22
C SER A 223 21.36 5.97 -11.44
N ALA A 224 21.54 6.72 -12.54
CA ALA A 224 22.37 6.31 -13.67
C ALA A 224 23.86 6.21 -13.27
N ALA A 225 24.38 7.12 -12.46
CA ALA A 225 25.75 7.06 -11.94
C ALA A 225 25.95 5.84 -11.03
N ASP A 226 24.99 5.54 -10.15
CA ASP A 226 25.00 4.35 -9.28
C ASP A 226 24.99 3.04 -10.10
N GLN A 227 24.32 3.04 -11.26
CA GLN A 227 24.32 1.94 -12.25
C GLN A 227 25.50 2.00 -13.24
N GLN A 228 26.46 2.91 -13.06
CA GLN A 228 27.64 3.11 -13.93
C GLN A 228 27.31 3.49 -15.40
N LEU A 229 26.11 4.03 -15.64
CA LEU A 229 25.62 4.44 -16.96
C LEU A 229 26.09 5.86 -17.32
N SER A 230 27.40 6.02 -17.47
CA SER A 230 28.09 7.32 -17.63
C SER A 230 27.44 8.27 -18.65
N ALA A 231 27.07 7.78 -19.83
CA ALA A 231 26.45 8.60 -20.89
C ALA A 231 25.13 9.25 -20.46
N ALA A 232 24.32 8.54 -19.67
CA ALA A 232 23.05 9.03 -19.12
C ALA A 232 23.27 9.86 -17.84
N ALA A 233 24.18 9.44 -16.96
CA ALA A 233 24.54 10.19 -15.76
C ALA A 233 25.05 11.61 -16.06
N CYS A 234 25.73 11.79 -17.19
CA CYS A 234 26.21 13.09 -17.68
C CYS A 234 25.17 13.85 -18.53
N THR A 235 23.86 13.59 -18.39
CA THR A 235 22.84 14.38 -19.10
C THR A 235 22.79 15.81 -18.55
N PRO A 236 23.02 16.85 -19.38
CA PRO A 236 23.12 18.22 -18.90
C PRO A 236 21.78 18.76 -18.43
N LEU A 237 21.80 19.48 -17.31
CA LEU A 237 20.66 20.29 -16.87
C LEU A 237 20.55 21.53 -17.78
N PRO A 238 19.39 21.79 -18.42
CA PRO A 238 19.23 22.98 -19.25
C PRO A 238 19.26 24.26 -18.41
N SER A 239 19.83 25.32 -18.98
CA SER A 239 19.87 26.66 -18.37
C SER A 239 18.48 27.30 -18.32
N ASP A 240 17.66 27.04 -19.33
CA ASP A 240 16.21 27.26 -19.28
C ASP A 240 15.57 26.25 -18.33
N GLN A 241 15.01 26.73 -17.22
CA GLN A 241 14.31 25.92 -16.23
C GLN A 241 12.82 25.74 -16.56
N SER A 242 12.37 26.05 -17.78
CA SER A 242 11.02 25.74 -18.23
C SER A 242 10.72 24.23 -18.18
N ALA A 243 9.47 23.89 -17.87
CA ALA A 243 9.03 22.50 -17.78
C ALA A 243 9.25 21.73 -19.10
N GLY A 244 9.04 22.39 -20.25
CA GLY A 244 9.30 21.84 -21.58
C GLY A 244 10.79 21.69 -21.94
N ALA A 245 11.70 22.49 -21.37
CA ALA A 245 13.14 22.25 -21.50
C ALA A 245 13.57 21.05 -20.64
N MET A 246 13.11 20.97 -19.39
CA MET A 246 13.41 19.84 -18.49
C MET A 246 12.83 18.52 -19.02
N ALA A 247 11.60 18.51 -19.54
CA ALA A 247 11.00 17.34 -20.19
C ALA A 247 11.84 16.83 -21.39
N ARG A 248 12.34 17.74 -22.23
CA ARG A 248 13.25 17.39 -23.34
C ARG A 248 14.60 16.84 -22.84
N ALA A 249 15.13 17.36 -21.74
CA ALA A 249 16.35 16.85 -21.12
C ALA A 249 16.15 15.44 -20.53
N ILE A 250 14.99 15.16 -19.91
CA ILE A 250 14.62 13.81 -19.45
C ILE A 250 14.46 12.83 -20.64
N GLN A 251 13.95 13.30 -21.78
CA GLN A 251 13.97 12.48 -23.00
C GLN A 251 15.38 12.28 -23.56
N ASP A 252 16.28 13.25 -23.46
CA ASP A 252 17.69 13.09 -23.85
C ASP A 252 18.40 12.06 -22.95
N PHE A 253 18.17 12.11 -21.65
CA PHE A 253 18.60 11.09 -20.68
C PHE A 253 18.15 9.68 -21.12
N MET A 254 16.87 9.49 -21.43
CA MET A 254 16.35 8.22 -21.91
C MET A 254 17.00 7.74 -23.23
N ARG A 255 17.36 8.66 -24.14
CA ARG A 255 18.04 8.34 -25.40
C ARG A 255 19.51 7.97 -25.24
N ARG A 256 20.14 8.35 -24.12
CA ARG A 256 21.54 8.04 -23.74
C ARG A 256 21.70 6.71 -23.02
N LEU A 257 20.61 6.10 -22.55
CA LEU A 257 20.63 4.77 -21.95
C LEU A 257 21.07 3.71 -22.99
N PRO A 258 21.76 2.62 -22.57
CA PRO A 258 22.19 1.56 -23.49
C PRO A 258 21.00 0.90 -24.19
N ARG A 259 21.12 0.70 -25.51
CA ARG A 259 20.04 0.17 -26.38
C ARG A 259 20.05 -1.35 -26.53
N ASP A 260 21.09 -2.01 -26.05
CA ASP A 260 21.32 -3.47 -26.13
C ASP A 260 20.60 -4.28 -25.04
N ARG A 261 19.78 -3.59 -24.24
CA ARG A 261 19.12 -4.09 -23.02
C ARG A 261 17.92 -3.24 -22.65
N LEU A 262 17.07 -3.79 -21.80
CA LEU A 262 16.00 -3.06 -21.13
C LEU A 262 16.56 -2.21 -19.98
N ASN A 263 16.03 -0.99 -19.87
CA ASN A 263 16.32 -0.05 -18.79
C ASN A 263 15.02 0.26 -18.06
N PHE A 264 14.87 -0.22 -16.84
CA PHE A 264 13.70 -0.03 -16.01
C PHE A 264 13.82 1.28 -15.22
N LEU A 265 12.88 2.20 -15.42
CA LEU A 265 12.70 3.40 -14.61
C LEU A 265 11.67 3.09 -13.52
N LEU A 266 12.15 2.95 -12.28
CA LEU A 266 11.40 2.58 -11.10
C LEU A 266 11.00 3.86 -10.35
N ILE A 267 9.78 4.31 -10.57
CA ILE A 267 9.29 5.62 -10.11
C ILE A 267 8.33 5.44 -8.93
N ASP A 268 8.80 5.80 -7.73
CA ASP A 268 7.97 5.78 -6.53
C ASP A 268 7.35 7.17 -6.25
N GLU A 269 6.22 7.16 -5.54
CA GLU A 269 5.45 8.33 -5.14
C GLU A 269 5.07 9.27 -6.31
N ALA A 270 4.75 8.68 -7.47
CA ALA A 270 4.55 9.36 -8.75
C ALA A 270 3.35 10.32 -8.79
N GLN A 271 2.39 10.22 -7.87
CA GLN A 271 1.35 11.24 -7.71
C GLN A 271 1.92 12.62 -7.39
N SER A 272 3.17 12.71 -6.92
CA SER A 272 3.89 13.95 -6.67
C SER A 272 3.99 14.86 -7.91
N PHE A 273 3.94 14.29 -9.12
CA PHE A 273 3.81 15.03 -10.39
C PHE A 273 2.55 15.91 -10.44
N TYR A 274 1.52 15.61 -9.66
CA TYR A 274 0.23 16.30 -9.63
C TYR A 274 -0.03 17.08 -8.34
N LEU A 275 0.95 17.13 -7.43
CA LEU A 275 0.87 17.82 -6.14
C LEU A 275 1.68 19.13 -6.13
N ILE A 276 1.72 19.81 -7.28
CA ILE A 276 2.37 21.12 -7.44
C ILE A 276 1.48 22.20 -6.81
N ALA A 277 2.03 22.92 -5.83
CA ALA A 277 1.32 23.96 -5.10
C ALA A 277 1.56 25.33 -5.73
N ARG A 278 0.59 26.24 -5.64
CA ARG A 278 0.79 27.65 -5.98
C ARG A 278 1.80 28.29 -5.03
N HIS A 279 2.72 29.08 -5.57
CA HIS A 279 3.54 29.98 -4.76
C HIS A 279 2.63 31.09 -4.22
N VAL A 280 2.45 31.11 -2.89
CA VAL A 280 1.77 32.22 -2.20
C VAL A 280 2.84 33.28 -1.92
N SER A 281 2.53 34.55 -2.16
CA SER A 281 3.39 35.68 -1.76
C SER A 281 3.10 36.00 -0.28
N ASP A 282 4.11 36.44 0.46
CA ASP A 282 4.10 36.49 1.93
C ASP A 282 3.01 37.41 2.56
N ASP A 283 2.30 38.19 1.76
CA ASP A 283 1.28 39.17 2.21
C ASP A 283 -0.05 38.54 2.69
N PHE A 284 -0.29 37.24 2.52
CA PHE A 284 -1.51 36.57 3.02
C PHE A 284 -1.27 35.20 3.65
N PRO A 285 -1.78 34.92 4.87
CA PRO A 285 -1.68 33.60 5.48
C PRO A 285 -2.53 32.57 4.71
N PRO A 286 -1.95 31.49 4.17
CA PRO A 286 -2.68 30.55 3.33
C PRO A 286 -3.64 29.69 4.15
N ARG A 287 -4.94 29.76 3.83
CA ARG A 287 -5.90 28.71 4.22
C ARG A 287 -5.69 27.46 3.34
N GLY A 288 -4.63 26.73 3.64
CA GLY A 288 -4.23 25.50 2.95
C GLY A 288 -3.46 25.73 1.64
N SER A 289 -2.63 24.76 1.26
CA SER A 289 -1.90 24.76 0.00
C SER A 289 -2.86 24.51 -1.17
N THR A 290 -3.21 25.57 -1.90
CA THR A 290 -4.03 25.43 -3.11
C THR A 290 -3.17 24.84 -4.23
N LEU A 291 -3.56 23.70 -4.78
CA LEU A 291 -2.90 23.11 -5.95
C LEU A 291 -2.94 24.08 -7.13
N ASP A 292 -1.84 24.16 -7.88
CA ASP A 292 -1.84 24.94 -9.12
C ASP A 292 -2.42 24.11 -10.27
N VAL A 293 -3.70 24.33 -10.54
CA VAL A 293 -4.45 23.65 -11.62
C VAL A 293 -3.74 23.74 -12.98
N ASN A 294 -3.13 24.88 -13.32
CA ASN A 294 -2.45 25.04 -14.60
C ASN A 294 -1.14 24.23 -14.64
N ALA A 295 -0.39 24.27 -13.54
CA ALA A 295 0.82 23.47 -13.37
C ALA A 295 0.51 21.96 -13.46
N VAL A 296 -0.56 21.50 -12.80
CA VAL A 296 -1.02 20.10 -12.83
C VAL A 296 -1.45 19.67 -14.24
N LEU A 297 -2.15 20.51 -15.00
CA LEU A 297 -2.53 20.21 -16.39
C LEU A 297 -1.32 20.08 -17.31
N ASP A 298 -0.30 20.93 -17.14
CA ASP A 298 0.98 20.84 -17.85
C ASP A 298 1.76 19.57 -17.44
N MET A 299 1.84 19.23 -16.15
CA MET A 299 2.47 18.00 -15.67
C MET A 299 1.77 16.72 -16.16
N ARG A 300 0.43 16.71 -16.30
CA ARG A 300 -0.31 15.61 -16.95
C ARG A 300 0.15 15.38 -18.39
N ARG A 301 0.29 16.46 -19.16
CA ARG A 301 0.79 16.40 -20.53
C ARG A 301 2.23 15.88 -20.55
N ILE A 302 3.11 16.46 -19.73
CA ILE A 302 4.53 16.12 -19.67
C ILE A 302 4.73 14.65 -19.27
N LEU A 303 4.13 14.18 -18.17
CA LEU A 303 4.33 12.79 -17.73
C LEU A 303 3.90 11.80 -18.81
N LYS A 304 2.79 12.06 -19.48
CA LYS A 304 2.33 11.23 -20.59
C LYS A 304 3.26 11.28 -21.81
N GLU A 305 3.79 12.45 -22.18
CA GLU A 305 4.80 12.58 -23.23
C GLU A 305 6.10 11.84 -22.86
N LEU A 306 6.45 11.74 -21.57
CA LEU A 306 7.55 10.91 -21.09
C LEU A 306 7.23 9.40 -21.17
N LEU A 307 6.08 8.96 -20.65
CA LEU A 307 5.68 7.55 -20.63
C LEU A 307 5.48 6.99 -22.04
N LEU A 308 4.62 7.60 -22.86
CA LEU A 308 4.27 7.09 -24.20
C LEU A 308 5.30 7.45 -25.28
N GLY A 309 6.08 8.51 -25.06
CA GLY A 309 7.18 8.93 -25.93
C GLY A 309 8.53 8.28 -25.59
N SER A 310 8.55 7.31 -24.69
CA SER A 310 9.76 6.60 -24.29
C SER A 310 10.36 5.76 -25.43
N PRO A 311 11.71 5.70 -25.54
CA PRO A 311 12.36 4.75 -26.43
C PRO A 311 12.00 3.30 -26.07
N HIS A 312 11.95 2.41 -27.07
CA HIS A 312 11.62 0.98 -26.88
C HIS A 312 12.65 0.17 -26.07
N TRP A 313 13.72 0.79 -25.55
CA TRP A 313 14.66 0.20 -24.59
C TRP A 313 14.47 0.72 -23.16
N VAL A 314 13.41 1.50 -22.91
CA VAL A 314 13.07 2.08 -21.61
C VAL A 314 11.67 1.62 -21.20
N ALA A 315 11.58 0.97 -20.05
CA ALA A 315 10.33 0.49 -19.46
C ALA A 315 10.07 1.24 -18.15
N TRP A 316 8.85 1.74 -17.94
CA TRP A 316 8.48 2.44 -16.71
C TRP A 316 7.70 1.51 -15.78
N ALA A 317 8.05 1.52 -14.50
CA ALA A 317 7.26 0.91 -13.44
C ALA A 317 6.98 1.97 -12.36
N VAL A 318 5.72 2.09 -11.95
CA VAL A 318 5.19 3.27 -11.25
C VAL A 318 4.37 2.88 -10.02
N THR A 319 4.61 3.57 -8.90
CA THR A 319 3.81 3.48 -7.67
C THR A 319 3.41 4.87 -7.15
N GLY A 320 2.39 4.91 -6.28
CA GLY A 320 2.06 6.11 -5.51
C GLY A 320 1.35 5.82 -4.20
N SER A 321 1.64 6.50 -3.09
CA SER A 321 0.87 6.34 -1.86
C SER A 321 -0.58 6.79 -2.06
N SER A 322 -0.80 7.96 -2.67
CA SER A 322 -2.10 8.51 -3.02
C SER A 322 -2.58 7.99 -4.40
N MET A 323 -2.95 6.70 -4.45
CA MET A 323 -3.35 6.03 -5.70
C MET A 323 -4.61 6.61 -6.33
N ALA A 324 -5.56 7.13 -5.55
CA ALA A 324 -6.75 7.74 -6.13
C ALA A 324 -6.34 9.00 -6.92
N THR A 325 -5.48 9.84 -6.34
CA THR A 325 -4.94 11.04 -7.01
C THR A 325 -4.16 10.66 -8.27
N LEU A 326 -3.34 9.60 -8.22
CA LEU A 326 -2.63 9.10 -9.40
C LEU A 326 -3.60 8.69 -10.51
N TRP A 327 -4.56 7.79 -10.22
CA TRP A 327 -5.53 7.31 -11.21
C TRP A 327 -6.44 8.41 -11.76
N ALA A 328 -6.86 9.35 -10.92
CA ALA A 328 -7.67 10.48 -11.34
C ALA A 328 -6.97 11.36 -12.37
N ASN A 329 -5.67 11.64 -12.17
CA ASN A 329 -4.89 12.41 -13.12
C ASN A 329 -4.55 11.61 -14.39
N VAL A 330 -4.24 10.31 -14.27
CA VAL A 330 -3.98 9.40 -15.39
C VAL A 330 -5.21 9.28 -16.30
N ALA A 331 -6.40 9.08 -15.74
CA ALA A 331 -7.66 9.04 -16.49
C ALA A 331 -8.02 10.40 -17.11
N ALA A 332 -7.82 11.49 -16.37
CA ALA A 332 -8.11 12.86 -16.82
C ALA A 332 -7.02 13.47 -17.73
N THR A 333 -6.19 12.64 -18.36
CA THR A 333 -5.17 13.04 -19.35
C THR A 333 -5.60 12.61 -20.76
N PRO A 334 -6.41 13.43 -21.48
CA PRO A 334 -6.89 13.08 -22.82
C PRO A 334 -5.76 13.03 -23.85
N THR A 335 -5.87 12.13 -24.81
CA THR A 335 -5.02 12.02 -26.01
C THR A 335 -5.84 12.36 -27.25
N ASN A 336 -5.18 12.27 -28.40
CA ASN A 336 -5.78 12.22 -29.73
C ASN A 336 -6.69 10.97 -29.88
N GLY A 337 -7.78 10.88 -29.11
CA GLY A 337 -8.78 9.80 -29.12
C GLY A 337 -8.84 8.87 -27.89
N PHE A 338 -7.76 8.72 -27.12
CA PHE A 338 -7.63 7.72 -26.05
C PHE A 338 -7.13 8.32 -24.72
N ALA A 339 -7.13 7.58 -23.62
CA ALA A 339 -6.62 8.05 -22.32
C ALA A 339 -5.47 7.15 -21.84
N LEU A 340 -4.50 7.68 -21.09
CA LEU A 340 -3.32 6.92 -20.61
C LEU A 340 -3.72 5.66 -19.81
N ILE A 341 -4.89 5.69 -19.17
CA ILE A 341 -5.48 4.56 -18.45
C ILE A 341 -5.81 3.34 -19.35
N MET A 342 -5.83 3.51 -20.67
CA MET A 342 -6.02 2.43 -21.66
C MET A 342 -4.70 1.82 -22.14
N ASP A 343 -3.57 2.52 -21.96
CA ASP A 343 -2.26 2.20 -22.54
C ASP A 343 -1.23 1.87 -21.43
N ASN A 344 -1.60 1.02 -20.46
CA ASN A 344 -0.75 0.60 -19.35
C ASN A 344 -1.02 -0.86 -18.93
N PHE A 345 -0.08 -1.43 -18.18
CA PHE A 345 -0.23 -2.72 -17.51
C PHE A 345 -0.48 -2.49 -16.01
N LEU A 346 -1.43 -3.21 -15.41
CA LEU A 346 -1.87 -3.02 -14.03
C LEU A 346 -1.57 -4.26 -13.18
N LEU A 347 -0.64 -4.14 -12.21
CA LEU A 347 -0.38 -5.16 -11.19
C LEU A 347 -1.15 -4.81 -9.92
N ASN A 348 -2.15 -5.61 -9.55
CA ASN A 348 -3.00 -5.32 -8.38
C ASN A 348 -2.51 -6.08 -7.14
N LEU A 349 -1.92 -5.36 -6.17
CA LEU A 349 -1.53 -5.98 -4.90
C LEU A 349 -2.75 -6.36 -4.06
N SER A 350 -2.73 -7.58 -3.52
CA SER A 350 -3.84 -8.14 -2.74
C SER A 350 -4.10 -7.30 -1.47
N PRO A 351 -5.37 -6.93 -1.20
CA PRO A 351 -5.73 -6.08 -0.07
C PRO A 351 -5.65 -6.84 1.27
N THR A 352 -5.85 -8.15 1.21
CA THR A 352 -5.82 -9.08 2.31
C THR A 352 -5.21 -10.41 1.85
N VAL A 353 -4.70 -11.20 2.79
CA VAL A 353 -4.21 -12.57 2.57
C VAL A 353 -4.89 -13.54 3.54
N SER A 354 -4.79 -14.84 3.27
CA SER A 354 -5.33 -15.86 4.16
C SER A 354 -4.56 -15.95 5.48
N LYS A 355 -5.22 -16.45 6.54
CA LYS A 355 -4.62 -16.71 7.86
C LYS A 355 -3.34 -17.55 7.78
N GLY A 356 -3.31 -18.57 6.92
CA GLY A 356 -2.14 -19.43 6.73
C GLY A 356 -0.95 -18.68 6.13
N VAL A 357 -1.18 -17.84 5.13
CA VAL A 357 -0.14 -16.99 4.53
C VAL A 357 0.41 -15.98 5.54
N LEU A 358 -0.49 -15.32 6.29
CA LEU A 358 -0.09 -14.35 7.32
C LEU A 358 0.72 -15.01 8.44
N GLN A 359 0.42 -16.27 8.78
CA GLN A 359 1.19 -17.06 9.73
C GLN A 359 2.60 -17.37 9.21
N VAL A 360 2.77 -17.77 7.94
CA VAL A 360 4.10 -17.96 7.34
C VAL A 360 4.91 -16.66 7.35
N ALA A 361 4.28 -15.53 6.99
CA ALA A 361 4.92 -14.22 7.06
C ALA A 361 5.36 -13.87 8.49
N TRP A 362 4.54 -14.20 9.48
CA TRP A 362 4.83 -13.96 10.90
C TRP A 362 6.02 -14.77 11.42
N GLU A 363 6.13 -16.05 11.06
CA GLU A 363 7.29 -16.85 11.46
C GLU A 363 8.60 -16.29 10.87
N GLN A 364 8.58 -15.86 9.60
CA GLN A 364 9.76 -15.23 8.97
C GLN A 364 10.11 -13.87 9.62
N LEU A 365 9.11 -13.04 9.93
CA LEU A 365 9.31 -11.77 10.64
C LEU A 365 9.84 -11.97 12.07
N LYS A 366 9.33 -12.96 12.81
CA LYS A 366 9.87 -13.34 14.13
C LYS A 366 11.31 -13.82 14.04
N ALA A 367 11.66 -14.65 13.06
CA ALA A 367 13.03 -15.12 12.86
C ALA A 367 14.00 -13.95 12.59
N GLN A 368 13.59 -12.97 11.77
CA GLN A 368 14.36 -11.73 11.54
C GLN A 368 14.43 -10.81 12.75
N ALA A 369 13.43 -10.87 13.64
CA ALA A 369 13.33 -10.07 14.84
C ALA A 369 13.85 -10.74 16.12
N ALA A 370 14.44 -11.94 16.02
CA ALA A 370 14.88 -12.73 17.17
C ALA A 370 15.92 -12.02 18.07
N SER A 371 16.63 -11.01 17.54
CA SER A 371 17.63 -10.19 18.25
C SER A 371 17.15 -8.78 18.60
N TRP A 372 15.87 -8.45 18.42
CA TRP A 372 15.36 -7.09 18.62
C TRP A 372 15.00 -6.81 20.08
N ASP A 373 15.27 -5.58 20.52
CA ASP A 373 14.82 -5.03 21.81
C ASP A 373 13.98 -3.75 21.58
N PRO A 374 12.70 -3.70 22.02
CA PRO A 374 11.94 -4.81 22.59
C PRO A 374 11.60 -5.90 21.57
N ALA A 375 11.46 -7.14 22.03
CA ALA A 375 11.01 -8.28 21.21
C ALA A 375 9.60 -8.02 20.64
N LEU A 376 9.29 -8.62 19.48
CA LEU A 376 7.97 -8.47 18.85
C LEU A 376 6.85 -9.06 19.74
N PRO A 377 5.69 -8.37 19.91
CA PRO A 377 4.55 -8.94 20.63
C PRO A 377 3.99 -10.13 19.85
N SER A 378 3.84 -11.28 20.50
CA SER A 378 3.29 -12.50 19.89
C SER A 378 1.89 -12.29 19.29
N ASP A 379 1.14 -11.35 19.84
CA ASP A 379 -0.23 -11.04 19.48
C ASP A 379 -0.38 -10.02 18.32
N LEU A 380 0.74 -9.49 17.79
CA LEU A 380 0.72 -8.50 16.71
C LEU A 380 0.16 -9.06 15.38
N VAL A 381 0.41 -10.35 15.07
CA VAL A 381 0.02 -10.98 13.80
C VAL A 381 -1.47 -10.88 13.49
N TRP A 382 -2.33 -11.13 14.48
CA TRP A 382 -3.78 -11.20 14.28
C TRP A 382 -4.48 -9.88 14.66
N ARG A 383 -3.82 -8.98 15.41
CA ARG A 383 -4.26 -7.58 15.60
C ARG A 383 -4.03 -6.71 14.38
N SER A 384 -3.01 -7.03 13.59
CA SER A 384 -2.69 -6.33 12.34
C SER A 384 -3.81 -6.55 11.32
N PRO A 385 -4.09 -5.57 10.43
CA PRO A 385 -4.84 -5.84 9.20
C PRO A 385 -4.21 -7.03 8.47
N PRO A 386 -5.00 -7.94 7.86
CA PRO A 386 -4.51 -9.23 7.37
C PRO A 386 -3.77 -9.09 6.03
N GLN A 387 -2.65 -8.36 6.04
CA GLN A 387 -1.83 -8.03 4.87
C GLN A 387 -0.35 -8.06 5.26
N ILE A 388 0.47 -8.78 4.48
CA ILE A 388 1.88 -9.05 4.79
C ILE A 388 2.68 -7.76 4.99
N ALA A 389 2.56 -6.81 4.06
CA ALA A 389 3.30 -5.55 4.12
C ALA A 389 2.88 -4.66 5.30
N MET A 390 1.62 -4.70 5.72
CA MET A 390 1.15 -3.98 6.90
C MET A 390 1.72 -4.60 8.19
N LEU A 391 1.73 -5.92 8.28
CA LEU A 391 2.34 -6.63 9.41
C LEU A 391 3.85 -6.34 9.50
N ALA A 392 4.57 -6.41 8.38
CA ALA A 392 5.99 -6.07 8.31
C ALA A 392 6.26 -4.61 8.68
N TYR A 393 5.41 -3.67 8.22
CA TYR A 393 5.47 -2.27 8.61
C TYR A 393 5.28 -2.08 10.13
N LEU A 394 4.27 -2.72 10.71
CA LEU A 394 4.01 -2.66 12.16
C LEU A 394 5.16 -3.27 12.99
N CYS A 395 5.84 -4.31 12.50
CA CYS A 395 7.06 -4.82 13.14
C CYS A 395 8.16 -3.75 13.20
N GLN A 396 8.38 -3.01 12.11
CA GLN A 396 9.36 -1.91 12.10
C GLN A 396 8.93 -0.75 13.00
N GLU A 397 7.65 -0.37 13.00
CA GLU A 397 7.13 0.67 13.89
C GLU A 397 7.32 0.27 15.37
N TRP A 398 7.10 -1.01 15.74
CA TRP A 398 7.38 -1.50 17.09
C TRP A 398 8.86 -1.34 17.48
N ARG A 399 9.77 -1.65 16.55
CA ARG A 399 11.22 -1.54 16.77
C ARG A 399 11.68 -0.10 16.99
N TYR A 400 11.15 0.85 16.22
CA TYR A 400 11.66 2.23 16.18
C TYR A 400 10.80 3.24 16.95
N ILE A 401 9.48 3.07 16.97
CA ILE A 401 8.53 3.99 17.59
C ILE A 401 8.10 3.44 18.96
N ARG A 402 8.92 3.71 19.98
CA ARG A 402 8.71 3.33 21.39
C ARG A 402 7.56 4.13 22.07
N THR A 403 6.49 4.47 21.36
CA THR A 403 5.31 5.21 21.88
C THR A 403 4.08 4.34 22.13
N ALA A 404 4.17 3.04 21.86
CA ALA A 404 3.13 2.07 22.15
C ALA A 404 3.71 0.95 23.03
N ASN A 405 3.02 0.60 24.11
CA ASN A 405 3.47 -0.46 25.04
C ASN A 405 2.83 -1.82 24.73
N THR A 406 1.86 -1.88 23.81
CA THR A 406 1.15 -3.09 23.40
C THR A 406 0.91 -3.09 21.89
N ALA A 407 0.74 -4.27 21.29
CA ALA A 407 0.33 -4.36 19.89
C ALA A 407 -1.03 -3.71 19.64
N ALA A 408 -1.98 -3.84 20.58
CA ALA A 408 -3.29 -3.17 20.49
C ALA A 408 -3.16 -1.65 20.34
N GLU A 409 -2.31 -1.05 21.18
CA GLU A 409 -2.01 0.38 21.12
C GLU A 409 -1.30 0.75 19.81
N LEU A 410 -0.29 -0.02 19.38
CA LEU A 410 0.46 0.24 18.16
C LEU A 410 -0.48 0.26 16.94
N VAL A 411 -1.22 -0.83 16.70
CA VAL A 411 -2.13 -0.90 15.55
C VAL A 411 -3.28 0.13 15.69
N LYS A 412 -3.67 0.52 16.90
CA LYS A 412 -4.62 1.63 17.08
C LYS A 412 -4.01 2.96 16.64
N GLN A 413 -2.83 3.31 17.13
CA GLN A 413 -2.11 4.54 16.79
C GLN A 413 -1.80 4.62 15.29
N THR A 414 -1.28 3.55 14.66
CA THR A 414 -0.98 3.51 13.22
C THR A 414 -2.24 3.71 12.36
N MET A 415 -3.35 3.04 12.71
CA MET A 415 -4.60 3.18 11.95
C MET A 415 -5.18 4.60 12.06
N THR A 416 -5.21 5.18 13.26
CA THR A 416 -5.87 6.49 13.49
C THR A 416 -5.01 7.70 13.13
N ARG A 417 -3.69 7.63 13.31
CA ARG A 417 -2.77 8.75 13.06
C ARG A 417 -2.16 8.75 11.65
N LYS A 418 -2.19 7.61 10.95
CA LYS A 418 -1.51 7.45 9.66
C LYS A 418 -2.44 6.92 8.58
N LEU A 419 -2.88 5.66 8.69
CA LEU A 419 -3.50 4.98 7.57
C LEU A 419 -4.87 5.57 7.17
N ILE A 420 -5.78 5.76 8.13
CA ILE A 420 -7.11 6.33 7.86
C ILE A 420 -6.97 7.78 7.34
N PRO A 421 -6.20 8.69 7.98
CA PRO A 421 -5.99 10.04 7.45
C PRO A 421 -5.40 10.09 6.04
N GLU A 422 -4.37 9.29 5.75
CA GLU A 422 -3.69 9.29 4.44
C GLU A 422 -4.64 8.85 3.31
N VAL A 423 -5.39 7.75 3.51
CA VAL A 423 -6.35 7.24 2.50
C VAL A 423 -7.56 8.16 2.35
N LEU A 424 -8.04 8.76 3.44
CA LEU A 424 -9.19 9.67 3.43
C LEU A 424 -8.86 11.01 2.76
N ALA A 425 -7.67 11.55 2.97
CA ALA A 425 -7.22 12.77 2.30
C ALA A 425 -7.12 12.57 0.77
N ASP A 426 -6.53 11.46 0.32
CA ASP A 426 -6.44 11.08 -1.09
C ASP A 426 -7.83 10.90 -1.73
N LEU A 427 -8.67 10.05 -1.12
CA LEU A 427 -9.99 9.76 -1.66
C LEU A 427 -10.88 11.01 -1.71
N ARG A 428 -10.87 11.85 -0.66
CA ARG A 428 -11.68 13.08 -0.63
C ARG A 428 -11.27 14.06 -1.73
N MET A 429 -9.97 14.28 -1.94
CA MET A 429 -9.48 15.17 -3.00
C MET A 429 -10.00 14.73 -4.38
N VAL A 430 -10.03 13.42 -4.61
CA VAL A 430 -10.48 12.84 -5.88
C VAL A 430 -12.00 12.87 -6.02
N LEU A 431 -12.76 12.57 -4.97
CA LEU A 431 -14.21 12.64 -4.99
C LEU A 431 -14.70 14.09 -5.21
N GLN A 432 -13.97 15.11 -4.75
CA GLN A 432 -14.29 16.52 -5.06
C GLN A 432 -14.21 16.84 -6.56
N VAL A 433 -13.29 16.20 -7.29
CA VAL A 433 -13.03 16.48 -8.72
C VAL A 433 -13.79 15.53 -9.65
N LEU A 434 -13.77 14.22 -9.36
CA LEU A 434 -14.38 13.18 -10.19
C LEU A 434 -15.78 12.79 -9.73
N GLY A 435 -16.16 13.01 -8.47
CA GLY A 435 -17.49 12.69 -7.93
C GLY A 435 -18.61 13.63 -8.42
N GLN A 436 -18.43 14.30 -9.56
CA GLN A 436 -19.37 15.27 -10.11
C GLN A 436 -19.91 14.81 -11.47
N PRO A 437 -21.24 14.76 -11.67
CA PRO A 437 -22.30 15.04 -10.70
C PRO A 437 -22.38 13.99 -9.58
N THR A 438 -23.05 14.34 -8.47
CA THR A 438 -23.20 13.54 -7.24
C THR A 438 -23.62 12.08 -7.45
N SER A 439 -24.29 11.77 -8.57
CA SER A 439 -24.61 10.39 -8.96
C SER A 439 -23.37 9.48 -9.09
N GLN A 440 -22.18 10.03 -9.38
CA GLN A 440 -20.93 9.27 -9.37
C GLN A 440 -20.52 8.84 -7.95
N VAL A 441 -20.73 9.70 -6.95
CA VAL A 441 -20.51 9.35 -5.54
C VAL A 441 -21.54 8.33 -5.07
N LEU A 442 -22.81 8.47 -5.49
CA LEU A 442 -23.86 7.48 -5.21
C LEU A 442 -23.53 6.10 -5.79
N LEU A 443 -23.03 6.02 -7.02
CA LEU A 443 -22.53 4.77 -7.62
C LEU A 443 -21.37 4.17 -6.79
N LEU A 444 -20.43 4.98 -6.31
CA LEU A 444 -19.39 4.47 -5.40
C LEU A 444 -19.98 4.00 -4.05
N ARG A 445 -21.03 4.64 -3.54
CA ARG A 445 -21.73 4.19 -2.33
C ARG A 445 -22.52 2.90 -2.54
N GLU A 446 -22.99 2.59 -3.75
CA GLU A 446 -23.59 1.27 -4.05
C GLU A 446 -22.59 0.11 -3.85
N LEU A 447 -21.28 0.35 -3.97
CA LEU A 447 -20.25 -0.65 -3.64
C LEU A 447 -20.18 -0.98 -2.13
N LEU A 448 -20.71 -0.10 -1.27
CA LEU A 448 -20.81 -0.33 0.17
C LEU A 448 -21.94 -1.30 0.53
N ASP A 449 -22.91 -1.51 -0.37
CA ASP A 449 -23.93 -2.53 -0.18
C ASP A 449 -23.36 -3.90 -0.62
N PRO A 450 -23.12 -4.83 0.32
CA PRO A 450 -22.55 -6.14 0.01
C PRO A 450 -23.50 -7.05 -0.78
N MET A 451 -24.76 -6.64 -0.97
CA MET A 451 -25.79 -7.36 -1.73
C MET A 451 -25.99 -6.77 -3.12
N ALA A 452 -26.01 -5.44 -3.24
CA ALA A 452 -26.23 -4.79 -4.52
C ALA A 452 -25.02 -4.98 -5.45
N GLY A 453 -23.84 -4.50 -5.05
CA GLY A 453 -22.68 -4.38 -5.94
C GLY A 453 -22.95 -3.48 -7.17
N VAL A 454 -21.90 -3.14 -7.90
CA VAL A 454 -21.97 -2.18 -9.03
C VAL A 454 -21.50 -2.81 -10.32
N GLU A 455 -22.18 -2.50 -11.43
CA GLU A 455 -21.77 -2.91 -12.76
C GLU A 455 -20.49 -2.15 -13.19
N PRO A 456 -19.37 -2.83 -13.54
CA PRO A 456 -18.09 -2.18 -13.83
C PRO A 456 -18.21 -1.02 -14.83
N ALA A 457 -18.96 -1.23 -15.91
CA ALA A 457 -19.17 -0.27 -17.00
C ALA A 457 -19.88 1.04 -16.60
N LYS A 458 -20.43 1.13 -15.38
CA LYS A 458 -21.01 2.37 -14.83
C LYS A 458 -20.00 3.21 -14.03
N LEU A 459 -18.87 2.61 -13.62
CA LEU A 459 -17.84 3.33 -12.88
C LEU A 459 -16.95 4.12 -13.86
N PRO A 460 -16.51 5.33 -13.49
CA PRO A 460 -15.44 6.01 -14.20
C PRO A 460 -14.15 5.17 -14.17
N LEU A 461 -13.43 5.10 -15.29
CA LEU A 461 -12.20 4.31 -15.44
C LEU A 461 -11.17 4.53 -14.31
N ALA A 462 -11.06 5.77 -13.79
CA ALA A 462 -10.19 6.09 -12.65
C ALA A 462 -10.54 5.30 -11.38
N PHE A 463 -11.83 5.11 -11.10
CA PHE A 463 -12.29 4.34 -9.96
C PHE A 463 -12.24 2.83 -10.24
N GLU A 464 -12.50 2.39 -11.48
CA GLU A 464 -12.30 0.99 -11.88
C GLU A 464 -10.83 0.55 -11.65
N ALA A 465 -9.86 1.32 -12.16
CA ALA A 465 -8.43 1.05 -11.95
C ALA A 465 -8.02 1.14 -10.48
N LEU A 466 -8.54 2.12 -9.72
CA LEU A 466 -8.30 2.20 -8.28
C LEU A 466 -8.83 0.94 -7.57
N LEU A 467 -10.06 0.53 -7.86
CA LEU A 467 -10.77 -0.57 -7.22
C LEU A 467 -10.28 -1.97 -7.63
N GLY A 468 -9.46 -2.10 -8.67
CA GLY A 468 -8.88 -3.39 -9.10
C GLY A 468 -8.11 -4.14 -8.01
N SER A 469 -7.56 -3.43 -7.02
CA SER A 469 -6.92 -4.02 -5.83
C SER A 469 -7.87 -4.24 -4.64
N PHE A 470 -9.13 -3.83 -4.70
CA PHE A 470 -10.02 -3.72 -3.53
C PHE A 470 -11.41 -4.35 -3.71
N ALA A 471 -11.81 -4.63 -4.95
CA ALA A 471 -13.11 -5.21 -5.28
C ALA A 471 -12.95 -6.55 -6.03
N THR A 472 -13.87 -7.48 -5.77
CA THR A 472 -14.01 -8.72 -6.57
C THR A 472 -15.24 -8.62 -7.45
N GLU A 473 -15.13 -9.03 -8.71
CA GLU A 473 -16.29 -9.23 -9.57
C GLU A 473 -16.98 -10.58 -9.26
N ARG A 474 -18.29 -10.53 -9.04
CA ARG A 474 -19.16 -11.71 -8.85
C ARG A 474 -20.43 -11.49 -9.67
N ASN A 475 -20.75 -12.43 -10.56
CA ASN A 475 -21.95 -12.37 -11.42
C ASN A 475 -22.08 -11.05 -12.23
N GLY A 476 -20.99 -10.50 -12.76
CA GLY A 476 -21.01 -9.24 -13.53
C GLY A 476 -21.11 -7.96 -12.69
N ARG A 477 -20.91 -8.05 -11.37
CA ARG A 477 -20.92 -6.89 -10.45
C ARG A 477 -19.69 -6.88 -9.55
N LEU A 478 -19.13 -5.70 -9.32
CA LEU A 478 -18.06 -5.43 -8.37
C LEU A 478 -18.63 -5.29 -6.95
N TYR A 479 -17.95 -5.92 -6.00
CA TYR A 479 -18.22 -5.84 -4.58
C TYR A 479 -16.95 -5.40 -3.85
N LEU A 480 -17.04 -4.41 -2.97
CA LEU A 480 -15.90 -3.89 -2.22
C LEU A 480 -15.53 -4.84 -1.08
N ASP A 481 -14.45 -5.60 -1.23
CA ASP A 481 -14.01 -6.58 -0.23
C ASP A 481 -13.04 -6.00 0.82
N ASN A 482 -12.55 -4.77 0.60
CA ASN A 482 -11.67 -4.08 1.54
C ASN A 482 -12.46 -3.25 2.58
N PRO A 483 -12.50 -3.64 3.88
CA PRO A 483 -13.31 -2.94 4.88
C PRO A 483 -12.79 -1.53 5.17
N LEU A 484 -11.48 -1.30 5.11
CA LEU A 484 -10.88 0.00 5.35
C LEU A 484 -11.31 1.03 4.29
N LEU A 485 -11.26 0.65 3.01
CA LEU A 485 -11.71 1.53 1.92
C LEU A 485 -13.22 1.78 2.00
N ALA A 486 -14.02 0.76 2.36
CA ALA A 486 -15.45 0.93 2.59
C ALA A 486 -15.73 1.94 3.71
N GLN A 487 -15.03 1.83 4.83
CA GLN A 487 -15.15 2.74 5.97
C GLN A 487 -14.68 4.17 5.65
N VAL A 488 -13.58 4.32 4.91
CA VAL A 488 -13.09 5.63 4.47
C VAL A 488 -14.06 6.29 3.49
N LEU A 489 -14.65 5.53 2.56
CA LEU A 489 -15.68 6.01 1.65
C LEU A 489 -16.96 6.43 2.40
N GLN A 490 -17.40 5.65 3.40
CA GLN A 490 -18.50 6.03 4.29
C GLN A 490 -18.20 7.30 5.08
N ALA A 491 -16.96 7.48 5.57
CA ALA A 491 -16.56 8.66 6.33
C ALA A 491 -16.33 9.91 5.46
N ALA A 492 -16.08 9.73 4.16
CA ALA A 492 -15.95 10.82 3.21
C ALA A 492 -17.32 11.34 2.71
N THR A 493 -18.39 10.53 2.77
CA THR A 493 -19.63 10.76 2.03
C THR A 493 -20.91 10.58 2.86
N THR A 494 -21.91 11.44 2.66
CA THR A 494 -23.28 11.27 3.19
C THR A 494 -24.07 10.23 2.40
N GLU A 495 -25.24 9.83 2.90
CA GLU A 495 -26.19 8.99 2.14
C GLU A 495 -26.69 9.66 0.85
N SER A 496 -26.80 10.99 0.83
CA SER A 496 -27.09 11.80 -0.37
C SER A 496 -25.93 11.87 -1.38
N GLY A 497 -24.74 11.34 -1.04
CA GLY A 497 -23.53 11.40 -1.87
C GLY A 497 -22.77 12.72 -1.76
N GLU A 498 -23.13 13.59 -0.82
CA GLU A 498 -22.41 14.83 -0.52
C GLU A 498 -21.13 14.54 0.27
N LEU A 499 -20.13 15.40 0.14
CA LEU A 499 -18.84 15.21 0.80
C LEU A 499 -18.84 15.87 2.18
N LEU A 500 -18.44 15.13 3.21
CA LEU A 500 -18.46 15.62 4.59
C LEU A 500 -17.32 16.60 4.85
N ASP A 501 -17.65 17.79 5.36
CA ASP A 501 -16.68 18.88 5.48
C ASP A 501 -15.67 18.68 6.61
N SER A 502 -16.11 18.26 7.80
CA SER A 502 -15.23 17.93 8.92
C SER A 502 -15.14 16.42 9.11
N ILE A 503 -13.91 15.91 9.20
CA ILE A 503 -13.64 14.52 9.55
C ILE A 503 -13.71 14.43 11.08
N THR A 504 -14.92 14.38 11.64
CA THR A 504 -15.10 13.92 13.01
C THR A 504 -14.59 12.48 13.08
N ALA A 505 -13.49 12.29 13.83
CA ALA A 505 -12.67 11.08 13.78
C ALA A 505 -13.52 9.80 13.83
N ILE A 506 -13.38 8.90 12.85
CA ILE A 506 -14.20 7.69 12.70
C ILE A 506 -14.14 6.86 14.01
N PRO A 507 -15.16 6.91 14.90
CA PRO A 507 -14.91 6.53 16.30
C PRO A 507 -14.80 5.01 16.48
N SER A 508 -15.61 4.26 15.72
CA SER A 508 -15.84 2.82 15.88
C SER A 508 -14.58 1.96 15.66
N LEU A 509 -13.77 2.31 14.67
CA LEU A 509 -12.64 1.50 14.17
C LEU A 509 -11.42 1.47 15.10
N SER A 510 -11.36 2.41 16.05
CA SER A 510 -10.26 2.51 17.01
C SER A 510 -10.55 1.75 18.33
N SER A 511 -11.75 1.20 18.49
CA SER A 511 -12.10 0.39 19.65
C SER A 511 -11.44 -0.99 19.57
N THR A 512 -10.90 -1.46 20.70
CA THR A 512 -10.33 -2.81 20.82
C THR A 512 -11.40 -3.86 20.51
N MET A 513 -12.59 -3.70 21.10
CA MET A 513 -13.75 -4.58 20.93
C MET A 513 -14.12 -4.85 19.47
N PHE A 514 -14.16 -3.82 18.61
CA PHE A 514 -14.44 -4.01 17.17
C PHE A 514 -13.44 -4.96 16.49
N ARG A 515 -12.16 -4.86 16.85
CA ARG A 515 -11.08 -5.68 16.27
C ARG A 515 -11.11 -7.11 16.79
N GLU A 516 -11.30 -7.30 18.10
CA GLU A 516 -11.48 -8.64 18.68
C GLU A 516 -12.69 -9.34 18.05
N LEU A 517 -13.81 -8.64 17.88
CA LEU A 517 -15.02 -9.15 17.24
C LEU A 517 -14.81 -9.55 15.78
N ALA A 518 -14.14 -8.70 14.99
CA ALA A 518 -13.85 -9.01 13.59
C ALA A 518 -12.88 -10.20 13.44
N ALA A 519 -11.82 -10.25 14.25
CA ALA A 519 -10.84 -11.33 14.25
C ALA A 519 -11.43 -12.67 14.73
N LEU A 520 -12.23 -12.65 15.80
CA LEU A 520 -12.97 -13.82 16.29
C LEU A 520 -13.97 -14.30 15.23
N GLY A 521 -14.74 -13.39 14.62
CA GLY A 521 -15.70 -13.72 13.57
C GLY A 521 -15.07 -14.34 12.32
N GLU A 522 -13.85 -13.94 11.94
CA GLU A 522 -13.07 -14.64 10.91
C GLU A 522 -12.63 -16.02 11.37
N CYS A 523 -12.07 -16.16 12.57
CA CYS A 523 -11.67 -17.48 13.09
C CYS A 523 -12.87 -18.44 13.19
N CYS A 524 -14.05 -17.97 13.58
CA CYS A 524 -15.27 -18.75 13.62
C CYS A 524 -15.75 -19.27 12.25
N LYS A 525 -15.28 -18.72 11.11
CA LYS A 525 -15.53 -19.27 9.77
C LYS A 525 -14.67 -20.49 9.46
N ASP A 526 -13.52 -20.63 10.13
CA ASP A 526 -12.60 -21.74 9.93
C ASP A 526 -13.34 -23.06 10.19
N LYS A 527 -13.14 -24.06 9.31
CA LYS A 527 -13.75 -25.38 9.48
C LYS A 527 -13.14 -26.10 10.68
N ASP A 528 -11.85 -25.87 10.92
CA ASP A 528 -11.08 -26.52 11.96
C ASP A 528 -11.24 -25.82 13.32
N PHE A 529 -12.10 -24.80 13.44
CA PHE A 529 -12.39 -24.09 14.69
C PHE A 529 -12.69 -25.04 15.86
N ASP A 530 -13.45 -26.12 15.61
CA ASP A 530 -13.86 -27.07 16.64
C ASP A 530 -12.72 -28.01 17.09
N SER A 531 -11.56 -27.97 16.42
CA SER A 531 -10.34 -28.71 16.82
C SER A 531 -9.47 -27.97 17.83
N TYR A 532 -9.70 -26.66 18.02
CA TYR A 532 -8.94 -25.82 18.92
C TYR A 532 -9.62 -25.72 20.29
N GLU A 533 -9.12 -26.48 21.27
CA GLU A 533 -9.69 -26.56 22.63
C GLU A 533 -9.84 -25.18 23.31
N ASP A 534 -8.82 -24.32 23.24
CA ASP A 534 -8.89 -22.95 23.78
C ASP A 534 -10.00 -22.11 23.12
N LEU A 535 -10.25 -22.26 21.80
CA LEU A 535 -11.30 -21.53 21.07
C LEU A 535 -12.71 -22.09 21.32
N ARG A 536 -12.81 -23.39 21.60
CA ARG A 536 -14.06 -24.00 22.04
C ARG A 536 -14.38 -23.57 23.48
N SER A 537 -13.41 -23.65 24.39
CA SER A 537 -13.51 -23.18 25.77
C SER A 537 -13.93 -21.71 25.82
N LEU A 538 -13.34 -20.87 24.96
CA LEU A 538 -13.72 -19.46 24.77
C LEU A 538 -15.22 -19.27 24.45
N LEU A 539 -15.83 -20.11 23.61
CA LEU A 539 -17.28 -20.05 23.34
C LEU A 539 -18.13 -20.59 24.50
N GLU A 540 -17.63 -21.60 25.23
CA GLU A 540 -18.30 -22.16 26.41
C GLU A 540 -18.29 -21.15 27.58
N ASP A 541 -17.18 -20.42 27.78
CA ASP A 541 -17.07 -19.26 28.68
C ASP A 541 -18.09 -18.17 28.33
N MET A 542 -18.14 -17.77 27.05
CA MET A 542 -19.06 -16.72 26.59
C MET A 542 -20.54 -17.14 26.70
N ALA A 543 -20.85 -18.41 26.41
CA ALA A 543 -22.19 -18.95 26.60
C ALA A 543 -22.58 -18.96 28.09
N SER A 544 -21.64 -19.29 28.97
CA SER A 544 -21.81 -19.25 30.42
C SER A 544 -22.01 -17.81 30.92
N ALA A 545 -21.26 -16.84 30.38
CA ALA A 545 -21.40 -15.42 30.72
C ALA A 545 -22.75 -14.82 30.29
N LEU A 546 -23.35 -15.32 29.21
CA LEU A 546 -24.71 -14.95 28.80
C LEU A 546 -25.80 -15.62 29.66
N ALA A 547 -25.52 -16.76 30.30
CA ALA A 547 -26.49 -17.60 31.01
C ALA A 547 -27.75 -17.98 30.18
N LEU A 548 -27.65 -18.01 28.84
CA LEU A 548 -28.75 -18.30 27.92
C LEU A 548 -28.71 -19.75 27.41
N THR A 549 -29.89 -20.38 27.35
CA THR A 549 -30.07 -21.63 26.57
C THR A 549 -29.97 -21.35 25.06
N PRO A 550 -29.74 -22.36 24.20
CA PRO A 550 -29.74 -22.17 22.74
C PRO A 550 -31.04 -21.53 22.21
N ASP A 551 -32.19 -21.88 22.79
CA ASP A 551 -33.49 -21.28 22.46
C ASP A 551 -33.63 -19.86 23.02
N GLY A 552 -33.02 -19.56 24.17
CA GLY A 552 -32.92 -18.21 24.73
C GLY A 552 -32.09 -17.30 23.84
N LEU A 553 -30.93 -17.79 23.36
CA LEU A 553 -30.08 -17.09 22.40
C LEU A 553 -30.84 -16.82 21.08
N LEU A 554 -31.62 -17.78 20.58
CA LEU A 554 -32.42 -17.61 19.36
C LEU A 554 -33.52 -16.56 19.46
N LYS A 555 -34.01 -16.31 20.68
CA LYS A 555 -35.07 -15.35 21.02
C LYS A 555 -34.51 -14.01 21.51
N ALA A 556 -33.20 -13.88 21.70
CA ALA A 556 -32.58 -12.65 22.15
C ALA A 556 -32.61 -11.59 21.02
N ASP A 557 -33.13 -10.40 21.31
CA ASP A 557 -33.35 -9.36 20.30
C ASP A 557 -32.07 -8.98 19.56
N TRP A 558 -30.93 -8.86 20.28
CA TRP A 558 -29.62 -8.59 19.68
C TRP A 558 -29.13 -9.70 18.73
N TYR A 559 -29.47 -10.96 19.00
CA TYR A 559 -29.15 -12.07 18.09
C TYR A 559 -30.05 -12.04 16.86
N ILE A 560 -31.34 -11.73 17.03
CA ILE A 560 -32.32 -11.58 15.94
C ILE A 560 -31.90 -10.44 15.02
N GLN A 561 -31.56 -9.26 15.57
CA GLN A 561 -31.03 -8.11 14.83
C GLN A 561 -29.82 -8.50 13.97
N VAL A 562 -28.81 -9.16 14.56
CA VAL A 562 -27.61 -9.59 13.81
C VAL A 562 -27.91 -10.69 12.79
N ARG A 563 -28.81 -11.63 13.10
CA ARG A 563 -29.21 -12.72 12.20
C ARG A 563 -29.91 -12.19 10.96
N ASP A 564 -30.89 -11.32 11.14
CA ASP A 564 -31.81 -10.86 10.10
C ASP A 564 -31.32 -9.57 9.41
N HIS A 565 -30.17 -9.03 9.84
CA HIS A 565 -29.48 -7.91 9.19
C HIS A 565 -29.24 -8.18 7.69
N ARG A 566 -29.45 -7.16 6.85
CA ARG A 566 -29.31 -7.22 5.39
C ARG A 566 -27.97 -7.84 4.92
N CYS A 567 -26.87 -7.49 5.59
CA CYS A 567 -25.51 -8.01 5.32
C CYS A 567 -25.35 -9.54 5.57
N ASN A 568 -26.34 -10.21 6.14
CA ASN A 568 -26.34 -11.65 6.44
C ASN A 568 -27.37 -12.45 5.63
N SER A 569 -28.11 -11.80 4.73
CA SER A 569 -29.26 -12.36 3.99
C SER A 569 -28.95 -13.53 3.04
N GLN A 570 -27.67 -13.76 2.69
CA GLN A 570 -27.23 -14.96 1.92
C GLN A 570 -26.69 -16.09 2.81
N SER A 571 -26.61 -15.91 4.14
CA SER A 571 -26.01 -16.89 5.04
C SER A 571 -26.97 -18.01 5.41
N SER A 572 -26.47 -19.25 5.50
CA SER A 572 -27.28 -20.39 5.97
C SER A 572 -27.87 -20.10 7.36
N LYS A 573 -29.11 -20.58 7.63
CA LYS A 573 -29.84 -20.43 8.90
C LYS A 573 -29.23 -21.17 10.12
N LYS A 574 -27.91 -21.39 10.12
CA LYS A 574 -27.19 -22.01 11.24
C LYS A 574 -27.33 -21.16 12.52
N VAL A 575 -27.34 -21.86 13.64
CA VAL A 575 -27.66 -21.35 14.98
C VAL A 575 -26.43 -21.47 15.88
N GLY A 576 -26.35 -20.63 16.91
CA GLY A 576 -25.31 -20.71 17.95
C GLY A 576 -24.29 -19.57 17.91
N LEU A 577 -23.51 -19.46 18.99
CA LEU A 577 -22.64 -18.31 19.28
C LEU A 577 -21.46 -18.17 18.29
N ARG A 578 -20.96 -19.27 17.73
CA ARG A 578 -19.99 -19.25 16.62
C ARG A 578 -20.56 -18.53 15.39
N TRP A 579 -21.77 -18.91 14.98
CA TRP A 579 -22.46 -18.34 13.81
C TRP A 579 -22.91 -16.89 14.05
N PHE A 580 -23.21 -16.53 15.30
CA PHE A 580 -23.40 -15.14 15.68
C PHE A 580 -22.16 -14.28 15.37
N HIS A 581 -20.97 -14.68 15.83
CA HIS A 581 -19.74 -13.92 15.57
C HIS A 581 -19.37 -13.84 14.08
N VAL A 582 -19.60 -14.91 13.31
CA VAL A 582 -19.44 -14.89 11.84
C VAL A 582 -20.37 -13.84 11.20
N ARG A 583 -21.64 -13.79 11.61
CA ARG A 583 -22.63 -12.82 11.10
C ARG A 583 -22.35 -11.39 11.57
N LEU A 584 -21.94 -11.20 12.82
CA LEU A 584 -21.57 -9.91 13.38
C LEU A 584 -20.37 -9.30 12.64
N ARG A 585 -19.34 -10.11 12.33
CA ARG A 585 -18.21 -9.66 11.48
C ARG A 585 -18.69 -9.07 10.16
N ASN A 586 -19.70 -9.64 9.50
CA ASN A 586 -20.19 -9.12 8.23
C ASN A 586 -20.78 -7.71 8.40
N ILE A 587 -21.53 -7.47 9.47
CA ILE A 587 -22.07 -6.15 9.82
C ILE A 587 -20.93 -5.17 10.11
N LEU A 588 -19.99 -5.54 10.98
CA LEU A 588 -18.83 -4.69 11.33
C LEU A 588 -17.95 -4.37 10.12
N SER A 589 -17.88 -5.25 9.13
CA SER A 589 -17.04 -5.03 7.94
C SER A 589 -17.72 -4.19 6.86
N HIS A 590 -19.05 -4.26 6.74
CA HIS A 590 -19.76 -3.81 5.52
C HIS A 590 -21.00 -2.93 5.78
N ALA A 591 -21.59 -2.93 6.98
CA ALA A 591 -22.72 -2.06 7.29
C ALA A 591 -22.27 -0.58 7.40
N PRO A 592 -23.19 0.40 7.25
CA PRO A 592 -22.94 1.79 7.60
C PRO A 592 -22.43 1.98 9.03
N ILE A 593 -21.52 2.93 9.26
CA ILE A 593 -21.00 3.28 10.60
C ILE A 593 -22.10 3.46 11.67
N PRO A 594 -23.27 4.10 11.41
CA PRO A 594 -24.35 4.16 12.39
C PRO A 594 -24.92 2.79 12.77
N GLU A 595 -25.21 1.92 11.79
CA GLU A 595 -25.67 0.53 12.03
C GLU A 595 -24.62 -0.30 12.79
N GLN A 596 -23.32 -0.11 12.49
CA GLN A 596 -22.24 -0.71 13.28
C GLN A 596 -22.26 -0.24 14.73
N GLN A 597 -22.48 1.05 14.97
CA GLN A 597 -22.53 1.62 16.33
C GLN A 597 -23.77 1.15 17.10
N GLU A 598 -24.94 1.09 16.46
CA GLU A 598 -26.18 0.56 17.05
C GLU A 598 -26.00 -0.90 17.48
N VAL A 599 -25.48 -1.76 16.60
CA VAL A 599 -25.21 -3.18 16.92
C VAL A 599 -24.14 -3.37 18.00
N LEU A 600 -23.19 -2.42 18.13
CA LEU A 600 -22.23 -2.42 19.23
C LEU A 600 -22.78 -1.84 20.54
N GLN A 601 -23.85 -1.04 20.50
CA GLN A 601 -24.58 -0.53 21.67
C GLN A 601 -25.60 -1.55 22.20
N THR A 602 -26.26 -2.30 21.31
CA THR A 602 -27.14 -3.43 21.68
C THR A 602 -26.36 -4.71 22.02
N TYR A 603 -25.03 -4.66 21.93
CA TYR A 603 -24.16 -5.78 22.25
C TYR A 603 -24.22 -6.13 23.75
N PRO A 604 -24.36 -7.42 24.14
CA PRO A 604 -24.47 -7.81 25.55
C PRO A 604 -23.32 -7.28 26.40
N SER A 605 -23.62 -6.62 27.53
CA SER A 605 -22.64 -5.98 28.40
C SER A 605 -21.63 -6.96 28.98
N GLU A 606 -22.08 -8.17 29.28
CA GLU A 606 -21.30 -9.28 29.81
C GLU A 606 -20.22 -9.70 28.80
N LEU A 607 -20.59 -9.75 27.51
CA LEU A 607 -19.66 -10.02 26.42
C LEU A 607 -18.84 -8.79 26.02
N ALA A 608 -19.35 -7.57 26.16
CA ALA A 608 -18.59 -6.34 25.88
C ALA A 608 -17.38 -6.19 26.83
N ALA A 609 -17.59 -6.50 28.12
CA ALA A 609 -16.51 -6.58 29.10
C ALA A 609 -15.51 -7.69 28.75
N PHE A 610 -16.02 -8.89 28.40
CA PHE A 610 -15.19 -10.01 27.96
C PHE A 610 -14.34 -9.65 26.73
N HIS A 611 -14.91 -9.00 25.72
CA HIS A 611 -14.23 -8.58 24.49
C HIS A 611 -13.27 -7.41 24.69
N SER A 612 -13.46 -6.63 25.75
CA SER A 612 -12.54 -5.56 26.15
C SER A 612 -11.38 -6.05 27.02
N SER A 613 -11.46 -7.27 27.57
CA SER A 613 -10.47 -7.84 28.50
C SER A 613 -9.16 -8.31 27.86
N GLY A 614 -9.11 -8.46 26.54
CA GLY A 614 -7.99 -9.08 25.83
C GLY A 614 -7.93 -10.62 25.94
N ARG A 615 -8.92 -11.29 26.54
CA ARG A 615 -8.93 -12.77 26.64
C ARG A 615 -9.02 -13.47 25.29
N ILE A 616 -9.78 -12.91 24.33
CA ILE A 616 -9.79 -13.36 22.92
C ILE A 616 -8.38 -13.30 22.34
N SER A 617 -7.68 -12.20 22.58
CA SER A 617 -6.34 -11.93 22.12
C SER A 617 -5.36 -13.02 22.54
N THR A 618 -5.41 -13.40 23.82
CA THR A 618 -4.59 -14.47 24.39
C THR A 618 -4.91 -15.83 23.77
N VAL A 619 -6.20 -16.19 23.64
CA VAL A 619 -6.64 -17.46 23.05
C VAL A 619 -6.26 -17.56 21.57
N LEU A 620 -6.44 -16.49 20.78
CA LEU A 620 -6.02 -16.44 19.39
C LEU A 620 -4.51 -16.60 19.26
N THR A 621 -3.72 -15.93 20.09
CA THR A 621 -2.25 -16.02 20.09
C THR A 621 -1.79 -17.45 20.35
N LYS A 622 -2.28 -18.09 21.42
CA LYS A 622 -2.02 -19.51 21.70
C LYS A 622 -2.41 -20.42 20.53
N THR A 623 -3.58 -20.18 19.93
CA THR A 623 -4.06 -20.96 18.77
C THR A 623 -3.11 -20.85 17.59
N TYR A 624 -2.60 -19.66 17.28
CA TYR A 624 -1.59 -19.46 16.23
C TYR A 624 -0.29 -20.20 16.57
N GLU A 625 0.20 -20.11 17.81
CA GLU A 625 1.43 -20.78 18.26
C GLU A 625 1.30 -22.32 18.24
N SER A 626 0.18 -22.88 18.71
CA SER A 626 -0.11 -24.32 18.63
C SER A 626 -0.30 -24.83 17.20
N ALA A 627 -0.84 -23.99 16.31
CA ALA A 627 -0.93 -24.30 14.88
C ALA A 627 0.45 -24.36 14.19
N VAL A 628 1.46 -23.65 14.71
CA VAL A 628 2.87 -23.82 14.25
C VAL A 628 3.36 -25.21 14.62
N LEU A 629 3.26 -25.57 15.91
CA LEU A 629 3.75 -26.85 16.43
C LEU A 629 3.15 -28.06 15.69
N THR A 630 1.84 -28.05 15.43
CA THR A 630 1.13 -29.13 14.71
C THR A 630 1.37 -29.16 13.19
N LYS A 631 1.84 -28.06 12.58
CA LYS A 631 2.22 -28.01 11.15
C LYS A 631 3.71 -28.17 10.91
N THR A 632 4.53 -28.31 11.96
CA THR A 632 5.88 -28.86 11.86
C THR A 632 5.81 -30.33 11.42
N TYR A 633 5.79 -30.54 10.11
CA TYR A 633 6.17 -31.81 9.45
C TYR A 633 5.47 -33.10 9.92
N GLU A 634 4.20 -33.28 9.57
CA GLU A 634 3.77 -34.57 9.00
C GLU A 634 2.45 -34.49 8.21
N SER A 635 2.57 -34.51 6.87
CA SER A 635 1.50 -34.90 5.94
C SER A 635 2.09 -35.12 4.54
N PRO A 636 2.57 -36.32 4.21
CA PRO A 636 3.01 -36.62 2.85
C PRO A 636 1.80 -36.62 1.90
N LYS A 637 1.79 -35.71 0.91
CA LYS A 637 0.85 -35.79 -0.22
C LYS A 637 0.97 -37.19 -0.85
N PRO A 638 -0.13 -37.95 -1.07
CA PRO A 638 -0.05 -39.31 -1.54
C PRO A 638 0.59 -39.37 -2.93
N ARG A 639 1.75 -40.03 -3.02
CA ARG A 639 2.42 -40.32 -4.30
C ARG A 639 1.47 -41.15 -5.18
N ARG A 640 0.98 -40.57 -6.28
CA ARG A 640 0.47 -41.36 -7.40
C ARG A 640 1.63 -42.17 -7.99
N SER A 641 1.73 -43.44 -7.61
CA SER A 641 2.70 -44.37 -8.15
C SER A 641 2.39 -44.65 -9.63
N LYS A 642 3.40 -44.44 -10.49
CA LYS A 642 3.41 -45.07 -11.82
C LYS A 642 3.71 -46.55 -11.62
N ALA A 643 2.76 -47.42 -11.93
CA ALA A 643 2.98 -48.85 -12.10
C ALA A 643 2.50 -49.26 -13.50
N ARG A 644 3.26 -50.16 -14.15
CA ARG A 644 3.07 -50.60 -15.53
C ARG A 644 2.83 -52.11 -15.50
N GLY A 645 1.67 -52.57 -15.97
CA GLY A 645 1.35 -54.00 -16.03
C GLY A 645 -0.10 -54.25 -16.43
N ALA A 646 -0.29 -55.09 -17.45
CA ALA A 646 -1.57 -55.60 -17.97
C ALA A 646 -1.33 -57.09 -18.36
N PRO A 647 -2.29 -57.89 -18.88
CA PRO A 647 -3.73 -57.67 -19.10
C PRO A 647 -4.61 -58.88 -18.64
N ALA A 648 -5.87 -58.96 -19.15
CA ALA A 648 -6.85 -60.08 -19.09
C ALA A 648 -7.53 -60.33 -17.71
N ALA A 649 -8.83 -60.61 -17.58
CA ALA A 649 -10.01 -60.54 -18.47
C ALA A 649 -11.28 -60.39 -17.57
N ALA A 650 -12.53 -60.20 -18.02
CA ALA A 650 -13.13 -60.27 -19.36
C ALA A 650 -14.30 -59.25 -19.53
N THR A 651 -15.11 -59.44 -20.56
CA THR A 651 -16.34 -58.68 -20.97
C THR A 651 -17.56 -59.64 -20.99
N PRO A 652 -18.80 -59.31 -21.45
CA PRO A 652 -19.40 -58.00 -21.79
C PRO A 652 -20.88 -57.77 -21.35
N ARG A 653 -21.32 -56.50 -21.41
CA ARG A 653 -22.56 -56.04 -22.10
C ARG A 653 -22.43 -54.52 -22.31
N ALA A 654 -22.02 -54.06 -23.49
CA ALA A 654 -22.89 -53.74 -24.64
C ALA A 654 -23.90 -52.63 -24.27
N GLN A 655 -23.75 -51.35 -24.60
CA GLN A 655 -23.26 -50.58 -25.78
C GLN A 655 -24.42 -49.73 -26.32
N VAL A 656 -24.25 -48.41 -26.32
CA VAL A 656 -24.72 -47.51 -27.38
C VAL A 656 -23.51 -46.66 -27.76
N GLN A 657 -23.24 -46.49 -29.04
CA GLN A 657 -21.98 -45.96 -29.57
C GLN A 657 -21.92 -44.41 -29.58
N PRO A 658 -20.73 -43.83 -29.35
CA PRO A 658 -20.31 -42.55 -29.92
C PRO A 658 -19.34 -42.77 -31.10
N HIS A 659 -19.28 -41.85 -32.07
CA HIS A 659 -18.22 -41.84 -33.08
C HIS A 659 -17.71 -40.44 -33.41
N VAL A 660 -16.37 -40.28 -33.27
CA VAL A 660 -15.42 -39.39 -34.00
C VAL A 660 -15.81 -37.90 -34.10
N GLY A 661 -15.09 -36.90 -33.55
CA GLY A 661 -13.65 -36.67 -33.29
C GLY A 661 -13.30 -35.25 -33.84
N PRO A 662 -12.04 -34.78 -33.89
CA PRO A 662 -10.93 -34.85 -32.92
C PRO A 662 -10.84 -33.57 -32.05
N ALA A 663 -10.05 -33.61 -30.97
CA ALA A 663 -9.76 -32.43 -30.14
C ALA A 663 -8.62 -31.55 -30.72
N ARG A 664 -8.79 -30.23 -30.65
CA ARG A 664 -7.72 -29.22 -30.80
C ARG A 664 -7.94 -28.07 -29.80
N PRO A 665 -6.87 -27.36 -29.37
CA PRO A 665 -6.95 -26.33 -28.34
C PRO A 665 -7.66 -25.07 -28.84
N ILE A 666 -8.45 -24.43 -27.97
CA ILE A 666 -9.10 -23.15 -28.27
C ILE A 666 -8.18 -22.02 -27.79
N LEU A 667 -7.54 -21.34 -28.74
CA LEU A 667 -7.06 -19.97 -28.54
C LEU A 667 -8.27 -19.03 -28.38
N LEU A 668 -8.25 -18.16 -27.38
CA LEU A 668 -9.17 -17.02 -27.30
C LEU A 668 -8.69 -15.89 -28.23
N HIS A 669 -9.05 -15.99 -29.51
CA HIS A 669 -8.91 -14.87 -30.44
C HIS A 669 -9.98 -13.80 -30.17
N PHE A 670 -9.56 -12.62 -29.70
CA PHE A 670 -10.39 -11.41 -29.75
C PHE A 670 -10.54 -10.92 -31.21
N GLY A 671 -11.54 -11.45 -31.90
CA GLY A 671 -11.85 -11.16 -33.30
C GLY A 671 -12.78 -9.96 -33.49
N LYS A 672 -12.24 -8.86 -34.04
CA LYS A 672 -12.97 -7.66 -34.51
C LYS A 672 -14.20 -8.00 -35.36
N ARG A 673 -15.37 -7.37 -35.09
CA ARG A 673 -16.45 -7.21 -36.11
C ARG A 673 -17.48 -6.11 -35.81
N LEU A 674 -17.15 -4.88 -36.19
CA LEU A 674 -18.04 -3.88 -36.78
C LEU A 674 -17.20 -3.19 -37.88
N GLY A 675 -17.67 -2.83 -39.06
CA GLY A 675 -18.98 -2.97 -39.71
C GLY A 675 -18.91 -2.06 -40.95
N ARG A 676 -18.85 -2.61 -42.17
CA ARG A 676 -18.58 -1.81 -43.39
C ARG A 676 -19.70 -0.79 -43.63
N ALA A 677 -19.33 0.48 -43.77
CA ALA A 677 -20.17 1.51 -44.40
C ALA A 677 -19.36 2.25 -45.49
N ALA A 678 -20.04 2.49 -46.61
CA ALA A 678 -19.70 3.28 -47.80
C ALA A 678 -18.26 3.80 -48.01
N VAL A 679 -17.70 3.43 -49.17
CA VAL A 679 -16.56 4.09 -49.81
C VAL A 679 -16.94 5.52 -50.24
N VAL A 680 -16.20 6.51 -49.76
CA VAL A 680 -16.02 7.80 -50.47
C VAL A 680 -14.53 8.13 -50.44
N GLN A 681 -13.90 8.15 -51.63
CA GLN A 681 -12.55 8.67 -51.77
C GLN A 681 -12.58 10.20 -51.66
N LEU A 682 -11.77 10.78 -50.79
CA LEU A 682 -11.30 12.16 -50.99
C LEU A 682 -9.89 12.12 -51.56
N ARG A 683 -9.71 12.72 -52.75
CA ARG A 683 -8.41 12.80 -53.42
C ARG A 683 -7.50 13.78 -52.71
N TYR A 684 -6.22 13.40 -52.62
CA TYR A 684 -5.13 14.36 -52.50
C TYR A 684 -5.25 15.42 -53.61
N MET A 685 -5.30 16.70 -53.24
CA MET A 685 -4.79 17.79 -54.06
C MET A 685 -3.98 18.70 -53.14
N GLY A 686 -2.66 18.71 -53.33
CA GLY A 686 -1.84 19.81 -52.84
C GLY A 686 -1.77 20.90 -53.92
N ARG A 687 -1.74 22.17 -53.50
CA ARG A 687 -1.01 23.23 -54.19
C ARG A 687 -0.89 24.49 -53.34
N MET A 688 0.34 25.01 -53.33
CA MET A 688 0.80 26.32 -52.84
C MET A 688 0.68 26.55 -51.34
#